data_AF-A0A8J5D2V3-F1
#
_entry.id   AF-A0A8J5D2V3-F1
#
_cell.length_a   1.000
_cell.length_b   1.000
_cell.length_c   1.000
_cell.angle_alpha   90.00
_cell.angle_beta   90.00
_cell.angle_gamma   90.00
#
_symmetry.space_group_name_H-M   'P 1'
#
loop_
_entity.id
_entity.type
_entity.pdbx_description
1 polymer ?
#
loop_
_entity_poly.entity_id
_entity_poly.type
_entity_poly.pdbx_seq_one_letter_code
_entity_poly.pdbx_strand_id
1 'polypeptide(L)'
;MTFHVDDTYAILSTQIKPRRIQPGKRTILVSVLLSVMLLMSQLFRALQLNHPPQLLNALSMESLTSMNIEAEVQPCVKTHLGSSSPEEDSQHSCRHLAPPRGLCSLIQTLFFNAKPQTCRHQKRVTFCATVFGQISCESPVQCTKLLHYVGVFDETEAKTKWKRVNPKDLKNFVQKEVTKNSYFGFLFIKCTNASMDNFEQPNYSEDYVNDSSESYTQLFLYPKKSTPGRKGLDVVGYPNINVVMVDSLSRPHFYRSLPKTIGLFEDLYEKKHPEVFDFQFVQAVKQRTYESLEALFSGYVNTTEIPFGTYDIPKRPLPVSQLLKHYKEKGFRTLWLEDLCWNWEWGLVKDLKVINDSDSYPSWNKFKSALKKANIDSIDVTLASCDILEANGKKDPFHNLPAVCYNGRYHHEYLLEYLQLYQEQAQNTDQPYFTFTVTDVAHDETGTRVQTLDDSLVKYLKFARGLKNTITILFSDHGSTYGKFMQSSPEAHVETFNPFLFLIMPKSIQDNLGVTVMKTLKYNERSLISLIDVHNMLLQLIGMEGKVPETTFAQKYTTPGGLLSSISARRTCEDIPLLQPNLCICKDFETVVKVSEFHKVLADFGIGIMNNMILQQHKKGGGVGFGNCKPLKPYEIRKVHEVHVSVYLIRYKLDVVVHGFKDVREDKEIFFLTVESDSNKMHCVSFPLSASACTASTQSAETKTLNRNYVCVTPRLRSRRVDSSVP
;
A
#
# COMPACT_ATOMS: atom_id res chain seq x y z
N MET A 1 -26.30 0.51 45.03
CA MET A 1 -25.02 -0.15 44.70
C MET A 1 -24.20 0.84 43.90
N THR A 2 -23.17 1.38 44.53
CA THR A 2 -22.22 2.36 44.01
C THR A 2 -21.19 1.66 43.11
N PHE A 3 -20.98 2.19 41.91
CA PHE A 3 -19.84 1.87 41.04
C PHE A 3 -18.95 3.10 40.95
N HIS A 4 -17.66 2.93 41.28
CA HIS A 4 -16.62 3.94 41.16
C HIS A 4 -16.29 4.20 39.69
N VAL A 5 -16.31 5.48 39.31
CA VAL A 5 -15.79 6.02 38.06
C VAL A 5 -14.65 6.96 38.45
N ASP A 6 -13.41 6.51 38.28
CA ASP A 6 -12.23 7.37 38.33
C ASP A 6 -11.65 7.47 36.92
N ASP A 7 -11.87 8.62 36.28
CA ASP A 7 -10.78 9.43 35.74
C ASP A 7 -11.36 10.77 35.25
N THR A 8 -11.01 11.82 36.00
CA THR A 8 -11.52 13.18 35.89
C THR A 8 -10.69 13.99 34.89
N TYR A 9 -11.36 14.54 33.88
CA TYR A 9 -10.82 15.62 33.06
C TYR A 9 -10.71 16.89 33.91
N ALA A 10 -9.47 17.31 34.23
CA ALA A 10 -9.21 18.58 34.90
C ALA A 10 -9.52 19.76 33.96
N ILE A 11 -10.58 20.50 34.28
CA ILE A 11 -10.92 21.82 33.72
C ILE A 11 -10.08 22.86 34.48
N LEU A 12 -9.20 23.58 33.79
CA LEU A 12 -8.53 24.76 34.35
C LEU A 12 -9.27 26.03 33.93
N SER A 13 -9.86 26.73 34.90
CA SER A 13 -10.37 28.10 34.71
C SER A 13 -9.22 29.10 34.75
N THR A 14 -9.22 30.12 33.89
CA THR A 14 -8.33 31.27 34.02
C THR A 14 -9.10 32.58 33.94
N GLN A 15 -9.42 33.15 35.12
CA GLN A 15 -9.54 34.60 35.26
C GLN A 15 -8.15 35.15 35.64
N ILE A 16 -7.60 36.05 34.83
CA ILE A 16 -6.37 36.80 35.16
C ILE A 16 -6.69 38.30 35.12
N LYS A 17 -6.52 38.98 36.26
CA LYS A 17 -6.56 40.45 36.35
C LYS A 17 -5.27 41.06 35.78
N PRO A 18 -5.34 42.20 35.05
CA PRO A 18 -4.16 42.84 34.47
C PRO A 18 -3.37 43.63 35.52
N ARG A 19 -2.04 43.45 35.56
CA ARG A 19 -1.09 44.37 36.22
C ARG A 19 -0.51 45.33 35.17
N ARG A 20 -0.66 46.64 35.41
CA ARG A 20 0.06 47.71 34.69
C ARG A 20 1.52 47.72 35.10
N ILE A 21 2.43 47.66 34.12
CA ILE A 21 3.86 47.94 34.31
C ILE A 21 4.17 49.22 33.53
N GLN A 22 4.66 50.27 34.20
CA GLN A 22 5.18 51.47 33.53
C GLN A 22 6.66 51.24 33.14
N PRO A 23 7.09 51.57 31.90
CA PRO A 23 8.48 51.45 31.49
C PRO A 23 9.35 52.58 32.08
N GLY A 24 10.54 52.22 32.59
CA GLY A 24 11.51 53.17 33.13
C GLY A 24 12.26 53.96 32.04
N LYS A 25 12.83 55.12 32.43
CA LYS A 25 13.50 56.11 31.56
C LYS A 25 14.58 55.55 30.60
N ARG A 26 15.17 54.38 30.88
CA ARG A 26 16.14 53.72 29.98
C ARG A 26 15.51 53.08 28.73
N THR A 27 14.25 52.63 28.80
CA THR A 27 13.53 52.01 27.66
C THR A 27 13.09 53.06 26.62
N ILE A 28 12.84 54.30 27.07
CA ILE A 28 12.51 55.44 26.20
C ILE A 28 13.75 55.87 25.39
N LEU A 29 14.92 55.91 26.02
CA LEU A 29 16.17 56.32 25.35
C LEU A 29 16.56 55.33 24.22
N VAL A 30 16.40 54.03 24.46
CA VAL A 30 16.69 52.98 23.46
C VAL A 30 15.70 53.03 22.29
N SER A 31 14.41 53.31 22.55
CA SER A 31 13.39 53.42 21.50
C SER A 31 13.60 54.66 20.62
N VAL A 32 14.07 55.78 21.20
CA VAL A 32 14.39 57.01 20.45
C VAL A 32 15.64 56.82 19.58
N LEU A 33 16.70 56.17 20.10
CA LEU A 33 17.90 55.86 19.33
C LEU A 33 17.64 54.92 18.14
N LEU A 34 16.81 53.88 18.34
CA LEU A 34 16.40 52.96 17.26
C LEU A 34 15.56 53.68 16.19
N SER A 35 14.68 54.60 16.59
CA SER A 35 13.87 55.39 15.67
C SER A 35 14.71 56.36 14.83
N VAL A 36 15.73 56.99 15.43
CA VAL A 36 16.68 57.87 14.72
C VAL A 36 17.55 57.08 13.73
N MET A 37 18.03 55.88 14.10
CA MET A 37 18.79 55.03 13.18
C MET A 37 17.95 54.52 11.99
N LEU A 38 16.67 54.20 12.22
CA LEU A 38 15.74 53.83 11.14
C LEU A 38 15.45 55.00 10.20
N LEU A 39 15.28 56.22 10.73
CA LEU A 39 15.11 57.44 9.93
C LEU A 39 16.35 57.76 9.10
N MET A 40 17.56 57.63 9.66
CA MET A 40 18.81 57.86 8.92
C MET A 40 19.06 56.81 7.83
N SER A 41 18.64 55.56 8.05
CA SER A 41 18.69 54.48 7.05
C SER A 41 17.76 54.75 5.85
N GLN A 42 16.56 55.28 6.11
CA GLN A 42 15.63 55.66 5.04
C GLN A 42 16.09 56.93 4.30
N LEU A 43 16.71 57.88 4.98
CA LEU A 43 17.30 59.07 4.36
C LEU A 43 18.48 58.71 3.43
N PHE A 44 19.33 57.74 3.82
CA PHE A 44 20.43 57.24 3.00
C PHE A 44 19.95 56.47 1.76
N ARG A 45 18.81 55.75 1.85
CA ARG A 45 18.18 55.10 0.69
C ARG A 45 17.53 56.10 -0.27
N ALA A 46 16.97 57.20 0.24
CA ALA A 46 16.37 58.25 -0.58
C ALA A 46 17.41 59.07 -1.37
N LEU A 47 18.64 59.17 -0.87
CA LEU A 47 19.74 59.94 -1.50
C LEU A 47 20.57 59.15 -2.54
N GLN A 48 20.32 57.85 -2.74
CA GLN A 48 21.03 57.02 -3.72
C GLN A 48 20.29 56.78 -5.06
N LEU A 49 19.12 57.40 -5.27
CA LEU A 49 18.43 57.36 -6.56
C LEU A 49 18.90 58.50 -7.47
N ASN A 50 20.08 58.34 -8.05
CA ASN A 50 20.47 58.97 -9.32
C ASN A 50 21.69 58.21 -9.86
N HIS A 51 21.44 57.08 -10.55
CA HIS A 51 22.19 56.48 -11.67
C HIS A 51 21.77 55.00 -11.83
N PRO A 52 21.38 54.53 -13.03
CA PRO A 52 20.97 53.15 -13.25
C PRO A 52 22.18 52.26 -13.61
N PRO A 53 22.33 51.05 -13.05
CA PRO A 53 23.18 50.02 -13.63
C PRO A 53 22.37 48.97 -14.40
N GLN A 54 22.94 48.58 -15.52
CA GLN A 54 22.46 47.64 -16.53
C GLN A 54 22.26 46.23 -15.96
N LEU A 55 21.13 45.60 -16.30
CA LEU A 55 20.86 44.18 -16.02
C LEU A 55 21.56 43.30 -17.06
N LEU A 56 22.42 42.40 -16.58
CA LEU A 56 22.96 41.27 -17.32
C LEU A 56 22.20 40.01 -16.89
N ASN A 57 21.43 39.46 -17.82
CA ASN A 57 20.91 38.09 -17.93
C ASN A 57 20.71 37.28 -16.64
N ALA A 58 19.49 37.34 -16.10
CA ALA A 58 18.87 36.25 -15.37
C ALA A 58 17.58 35.86 -16.11
N LEU A 59 17.53 34.62 -16.59
CA LEU A 59 16.35 34.01 -17.21
C LEU A 59 15.18 34.05 -16.21
N SER A 60 14.28 35.01 -16.39
CA SER A 60 12.98 35.01 -15.75
C SER A 60 12.13 33.93 -16.40
N MET A 61 11.65 32.98 -15.60
CA MET A 61 10.46 32.21 -15.96
C MET A 61 9.31 33.22 -16.14
N GLU A 62 8.90 33.41 -17.38
CA GLU A 62 7.73 34.22 -17.71
C GLU A 62 6.48 33.61 -17.07
N SER A 63 5.65 34.53 -16.58
CA SER A 63 4.27 34.32 -16.16
C SER A 63 3.51 33.47 -17.19
N LEU A 64 2.96 32.33 -16.75
CA LEU A 64 2.03 31.49 -17.50
C LEU A 64 0.65 32.19 -17.68
N THR A 65 0.65 33.31 -18.39
CA THR A 65 -0.56 34.00 -18.88
C THR A 65 -0.40 34.38 -20.35
N SER A 66 -0.07 33.40 -21.20
CA SER A 66 -0.50 33.41 -22.61
C SER A 66 -0.25 32.04 -23.24
N MET A 67 -1.30 31.22 -23.33
CA MET A 67 -1.54 30.31 -24.47
C MET A 67 -3.03 29.98 -24.48
N ASN A 68 -3.84 30.90 -24.99
CA ASN A 68 -5.13 30.56 -25.61
C ASN A 68 -4.85 29.99 -27.00
N ILE A 69 -4.21 28.83 -27.04
CA ILE A 69 -4.30 27.94 -28.19
C ILE A 69 -5.12 26.78 -27.65
N GLU A 70 -6.32 26.60 -28.20
CA GLU A 70 -7.12 25.40 -28.07
C GLU A 70 -6.33 24.23 -28.68
N ALA A 71 -5.31 23.76 -27.96
CA ALA A 71 -4.82 22.41 -28.15
C ALA A 71 -5.89 21.52 -27.52
N GLU A 72 -6.60 20.74 -28.35
CA GLU A 72 -7.41 19.62 -27.87
C GLU A 72 -6.54 18.74 -26.97
N VAL A 73 -6.69 18.91 -25.66
CA VAL A 73 -6.09 18.02 -24.68
C VAL A 73 -6.88 16.73 -24.78
N GLN A 74 -6.31 15.69 -25.40
CA GLN A 74 -6.87 14.34 -25.37
C GLN A 74 -7.31 14.01 -23.93
N PRO A 75 -8.52 13.47 -23.73
CA PRO A 75 -8.99 13.15 -22.39
C PRO A 75 -7.99 12.22 -21.70
N CYS A 76 -7.57 12.61 -20.50
CA CYS A 76 -6.81 11.78 -19.58
C CYS A 76 -7.44 10.38 -19.56
N VAL A 77 -6.69 9.38 -20.01
CA VAL A 77 -6.97 7.94 -20.03
C VAL A 77 -8.36 7.55 -19.52
N LYS A 78 -9.19 7.00 -20.41
CA LYS A 78 -10.47 6.34 -20.10
C LYS A 78 -10.33 5.49 -18.83
N THR A 79 -11.28 5.59 -17.90
CA THR A 79 -11.26 4.87 -16.60
C THR A 79 -12.43 3.88 -16.47
N HIS A 80 -12.94 3.37 -17.59
CA HIS A 80 -13.99 2.35 -17.66
C HIS A 80 -13.88 1.56 -18.95
N LEU A 81 -14.44 0.34 -18.96
CA LEU A 81 -14.56 -0.46 -20.17
C LEU A 81 -15.80 -0.07 -20.99
N GLY A 82 -15.76 -0.32 -22.30
CA GLY A 82 -16.84 -0.06 -23.26
C GLY A 82 -17.03 1.42 -23.67
N SER A 83 -17.77 1.66 -24.73
CA SER A 83 -17.90 3.00 -25.35
C SER A 83 -18.94 3.93 -24.69
N SER A 84 -19.73 3.44 -23.72
CA SER A 84 -20.81 4.21 -23.10
C SER A 84 -20.25 5.32 -22.21
N SER A 85 -20.65 6.56 -22.47
CA SER A 85 -20.24 7.71 -21.65
C SER A 85 -20.76 7.57 -20.21
N PRO A 86 -19.97 7.91 -19.18
CA PRO A 86 -20.43 7.88 -17.79
C PRO A 86 -21.58 8.86 -17.48
N GLU A 87 -21.84 9.83 -18.36
CA GLU A 87 -22.81 10.90 -18.16
C GLU A 87 -24.26 10.49 -18.48
N GLU A 88 -24.50 9.31 -19.05
CA GLU A 88 -25.83 8.90 -19.54
C GLU A 88 -26.75 8.22 -18.51
N ASP A 89 -26.33 8.00 -17.26
CA ASP A 89 -27.18 7.34 -16.27
C ASP A 89 -27.56 8.23 -15.08
N SER A 90 -28.77 8.81 -15.15
CA SER A 90 -29.34 9.65 -14.08
C SER A 90 -29.86 8.86 -12.88
N GLN A 91 -29.79 7.52 -12.88
CA GLN A 91 -30.41 6.70 -11.85
C GLN A 91 -29.54 6.52 -10.59
N HIS A 92 -28.21 6.65 -10.73
CA HIS A 92 -27.24 6.41 -9.65
C HIS A 92 -26.83 7.71 -8.94
N SER A 93 -26.81 7.68 -7.60
CA SER A 93 -26.41 8.83 -6.77
C SER A 93 -24.92 9.15 -6.90
N CYS A 94 -24.06 8.12 -6.92
CA CYS A 94 -22.61 8.29 -7.06
C CYS A 94 -22.23 8.51 -8.52
N ARG A 95 -21.48 9.57 -8.79
CA ARG A 95 -21.00 9.93 -10.14
C ARG A 95 -19.51 10.22 -10.09
N HIS A 96 -18.82 10.04 -11.22
CA HIS A 96 -17.37 10.28 -11.29
C HIS A 96 -17.03 11.76 -11.08
N LEU A 97 -15.91 12.00 -10.40
CA LEU A 97 -15.28 13.31 -10.32
C LEU A 97 -14.66 13.66 -11.68
N ALA A 98 -14.84 14.92 -12.09
CA ALA A 98 -14.18 15.42 -13.30
C ALA A 98 -12.69 15.65 -13.02
N PRO A 99 -11.78 15.25 -13.92
CA PRO A 99 -10.36 15.44 -13.71
C PRO A 99 -10.03 16.95 -13.64
N PRO A 100 -9.23 17.41 -12.67
CA PRO A 100 -8.83 18.81 -12.58
C PRO A 100 -8.03 19.27 -13.80
N ARG A 101 -8.12 20.57 -14.12
CA ARG A 101 -7.33 21.19 -15.20
C ARG A 101 -5.83 20.95 -14.98
N GLY A 102 -5.11 20.62 -16.04
CA GLY A 102 -3.66 20.36 -16.00
C GLY A 102 -3.25 18.95 -15.56
N LEU A 103 -4.19 18.12 -15.07
CA LEU A 103 -3.89 16.76 -14.65
C LEU A 103 -3.27 15.92 -15.77
N CYS A 104 -3.75 16.08 -17.01
CA CYS A 104 -3.24 15.26 -18.13
C CYS A 104 -1.77 15.55 -18.43
N SER A 105 -1.37 16.83 -18.43
CA SER A 105 0.04 17.22 -18.61
C SER A 105 0.92 16.68 -17.48
N LEU A 106 0.42 16.75 -16.24
CA LEU A 106 1.12 16.19 -15.08
C LEU A 106 1.28 14.66 -15.20
N ILE A 107 0.22 13.95 -15.58
CA ILE A 107 0.25 12.49 -15.77
C ILE A 107 1.27 12.10 -16.86
N GLN A 108 1.27 12.80 -18.00
CA GLN A 108 2.27 12.60 -19.06
C GLN A 108 3.70 12.75 -18.51
N THR A 109 3.91 13.80 -17.73
CA THR A 109 5.22 14.10 -17.13
C THR A 109 5.69 13.04 -16.14
N LEU A 110 4.80 12.58 -15.26
CA LEU A 110 5.18 11.67 -14.16
C LEU A 110 5.25 10.20 -14.58
N PHE A 111 4.34 9.74 -15.44
CA PHE A 111 4.17 8.32 -15.71
C PHE A 111 4.67 7.85 -17.07
N PHE A 112 4.81 8.75 -18.04
CA PHE A 112 5.13 8.37 -19.44
C PHE A 112 6.50 8.86 -19.92
N ASN A 113 7.01 9.97 -19.38
CA ASN A 113 8.31 10.50 -19.80
C ASN A 113 9.51 9.65 -19.36
N ALA A 114 9.37 8.89 -18.26
CA ALA A 114 10.39 7.96 -17.79
C ALA A 114 9.89 6.52 -17.90
N LYS A 115 10.74 5.63 -18.43
CA LYS A 115 10.44 4.20 -18.50
C LYS A 115 10.82 3.52 -17.16
N PRO A 116 10.06 2.50 -16.72
CA PRO A 116 10.42 1.73 -15.55
C PRO A 116 11.74 0.99 -15.76
N GLN A 117 12.49 0.77 -14.68
CA GLN A 117 13.73 0.01 -14.73
C GLN A 117 13.45 -1.44 -15.15
N THR A 118 14.38 -2.03 -15.91
CA THR A 118 14.28 -3.42 -16.37
C THR A 118 15.23 -4.34 -15.63
N CYS A 119 14.86 -5.62 -15.54
CA CYS A 119 15.73 -6.67 -15.00
C CYS A 119 16.80 -7.16 -15.99
N ARG A 120 16.94 -6.53 -17.16
CA ARG A 120 17.89 -6.95 -18.21
C ARG A 120 19.36 -6.81 -17.81
N HIS A 121 19.65 -6.07 -16.74
CA HIS A 121 20.99 -5.98 -16.17
C HIS A 121 21.45 -7.30 -15.54
N GLN A 122 20.53 -8.20 -15.17
CA GLN A 122 20.84 -9.56 -14.74
C GLN A 122 20.78 -10.52 -15.92
N LYS A 123 21.83 -11.33 -16.11
CA LYS A 123 21.85 -12.37 -17.15
C LYS A 123 20.97 -13.54 -16.72
N ARG A 124 19.90 -13.79 -17.48
CA ARG A 124 19.01 -14.93 -17.25
C ARG A 124 19.72 -16.24 -17.57
N VAL A 125 19.70 -17.16 -16.62
CA VAL A 125 20.16 -18.55 -16.77
C VAL A 125 19.04 -19.54 -16.44
N THR A 126 19.14 -20.76 -16.95
CA THR A 126 18.19 -21.83 -16.64
C THR A 126 18.97 -23.10 -16.42
N PHE A 127 18.92 -23.61 -15.19
CA PHE A 127 19.48 -24.89 -14.78
C PHE A 127 18.45 -26.00 -14.93
N CYS A 128 17.23 -25.77 -14.47
CA CYS A 128 16.13 -26.74 -14.53
C CYS A 128 14.88 -26.12 -15.15
N ALA A 129 14.11 -26.95 -15.86
CA ALA A 129 12.81 -26.60 -16.39
C ALA A 129 11.87 -27.81 -16.31
N THR A 130 10.57 -27.56 -16.22
CA THR A 130 9.56 -28.62 -16.33
C THR A 130 9.09 -28.69 -17.78
N VAL A 131 9.34 -29.82 -18.44
CA VAL A 131 8.97 -30.08 -19.85
C VAL A 131 8.03 -31.28 -19.86
N PHE A 132 6.79 -31.10 -20.36
CA PHE A 132 5.73 -32.13 -20.34
C PHE A 132 5.53 -32.79 -18.96
N GLY A 133 5.59 -32.00 -17.88
CA GLY A 133 5.42 -32.49 -16.51
C GLY A 133 6.63 -33.23 -15.93
N GLN A 134 7.75 -33.31 -16.67
CA GLN A 134 9.00 -33.90 -16.19
C GLN A 134 10.06 -32.83 -15.95
N ILE A 135 10.82 -33.00 -14.87
CA ILE A 135 11.95 -32.13 -14.55
C ILE A 135 13.15 -32.51 -15.42
N SER A 136 13.61 -31.54 -16.21
CA SER A 136 14.89 -31.60 -16.93
C SER A 136 15.86 -30.60 -16.31
N CYS A 137 17.11 -31.01 -16.11
CA CYS A 137 18.15 -30.14 -15.56
C CYS A 137 19.46 -30.32 -16.32
N GLU A 138 20.11 -29.21 -16.65
CA GLU A 138 21.42 -29.15 -17.30
C GLU A 138 22.21 -27.97 -16.74
N SER A 139 23.52 -28.14 -16.58
CA SER A 139 24.39 -27.03 -16.16
C SER A 139 24.54 -26.03 -17.30
N PRO A 140 24.24 -24.73 -17.10
CA PRO A 140 24.52 -23.70 -18.09
C PRO A 140 25.99 -23.66 -18.47
N VAL A 141 26.29 -23.28 -19.72
CA VAL A 141 27.66 -23.18 -20.26
C VAL A 141 28.51 -22.20 -19.44
N GLN A 142 27.90 -21.17 -18.86
CA GLN A 142 28.59 -20.19 -18.01
C GLN A 142 29.04 -20.79 -16.66
N CYS A 143 28.49 -21.94 -16.26
CA CYS A 143 28.77 -22.59 -14.98
C CYS A 143 29.84 -23.68 -15.07
N THR A 144 30.47 -23.94 -16.23
CA THR A 144 31.34 -25.12 -16.44
C THR A 144 32.50 -25.24 -15.44
N LYS A 145 33.03 -24.11 -14.95
CA LYS A 145 34.13 -24.06 -13.96
C LYS A 145 33.69 -23.61 -12.57
N LEU A 146 32.39 -23.47 -12.34
CA LEU A 146 31.82 -22.96 -11.11
C LEU A 146 31.30 -24.09 -10.22
N LEU A 147 31.19 -23.82 -8.92
CA LEU A 147 30.61 -24.75 -7.95
C LEU A 147 29.09 -24.64 -7.97
N HIS A 148 28.39 -25.77 -7.97
CA HIS A 148 26.92 -25.80 -8.01
C HIS A 148 26.32 -26.06 -6.64
N TYR A 149 25.25 -25.32 -6.36
CA TYR A 149 24.53 -25.36 -5.11
C TYR A 149 23.02 -25.40 -5.35
N VAL A 150 22.32 -26.14 -4.51
CA VAL A 150 20.86 -26.12 -4.43
C VAL A 150 20.45 -25.60 -3.05
N GLY A 151 19.65 -24.54 -3.04
CA GLY A 151 19.09 -23.92 -1.85
C GLY A 151 17.64 -24.36 -1.63
N VAL A 152 17.35 -24.92 -0.45
CA VAL A 152 15.99 -25.32 -0.06
C VAL A 152 15.66 -24.67 1.27
N PHE A 153 14.44 -24.18 1.43
CA PHE A 153 13.99 -23.63 2.71
C PHE A 153 13.94 -24.72 3.78
N ASP A 154 14.66 -24.50 4.89
CA ASP A 154 14.69 -25.39 6.05
C ASP A 154 13.78 -24.84 7.14
N GLU A 155 12.74 -25.59 7.51
CA GLU A 155 11.79 -25.17 8.56
C GLU A 155 12.38 -25.11 9.97
N THR A 156 13.44 -25.87 10.23
CA THR A 156 14.03 -25.95 11.57
C THR A 156 14.86 -24.71 11.83
N GLU A 157 15.65 -24.31 10.83
CA GLU A 157 16.49 -23.13 10.87
C GLU A 157 15.76 -21.85 10.41
N ALA A 158 14.57 -22.01 9.81
CA ALA A 158 13.75 -20.94 9.24
C ALA A 158 14.50 -20.05 8.23
N LYS A 159 15.32 -20.68 7.38
CA LYS A 159 16.12 -20.01 6.34
C LYS A 159 16.43 -20.94 5.17
N THR A 160 16.91 -20.38 4.07
CA THR A 160 17.36 -21.15 2.90
C THR A 160 18.70 -21.83 3.20
N LYS A 161 18.71 -23.17 3.16
CA LYS A 161 19.91 -24.00 3.37
C LYS A 161 20.49 -24.44 2.04
N TRP A 162 21.74 -24.06 1.80
CA TRP A 162 22.47 -24.37 0.57
C TRP A 162 23.26 -25.67 0.71
N LYS A 163 23.19 -26.52 -0.33
CA LYS A 163 23.93 -27.77 -0.41
C LYS A 163 24.70 -27.84 -1.72
N ARG A 164 25.98 -28.19 -1.65
CA ARG A 164 26.80 -28.42 -2.84
C ARG A 164 26.30 -29.66 -3.58
N VAL A 165 26.19 -29.58 -4.90
CA VAL A 165 25.71 -30.68 -5.76
C VAL A 165 26.66 -30.82 -6.94
N ASN A 166 26.99 -32.06 -7.33
CA ASN A 166 27.71 -32.29 -8.57
C ASN A 166 26.79 -31.97 -9.77
N PRO A 167 27.22 -31.21 -10.79
CA PRO A 167 26.41 -30.90 -11.96
C PRO A 167 25.72 -32.11 -12.60
N LYS A 168 26.40 -33.27 -12.61
CA LYS A 168 25.86 -34.52 -13.17
C LYS A 168 24.69 -35.10 -12.37
N ASP A 169 24.64 -34.81 -11.08
CA ASP A 169 23.62 -35.31 -10.15
C ASP A 169 22.48 -34.32 -9.91
N LEU A 170 22.55 -33.11 -10.51
CA LEU A 170 21.61 -32.01 -10.27
C LEU A 170 20.15 -32.44 -10.48
N LYS A 171 19.86 -33.13 -11.58
CA LYS A 171 18.51 -33.63 -11.88
C LYS A 171 17.98 -34.55 -10.78
N ASN A 172 18.77 -35.56 -10.39
CA ASN A 172 18.38 -36.55 -9.40
C ASN A 172 18.20 -35.90 -8.02
N PHE A 173 19.07 -34.95 -7.68
CA PHE A 173 18.97 -34.18 -6.44
C PHE A 173 17.66 -33.39 -6.40
N VAL A 174 17.38 -32.59 -7.44
CA VAL A 174 16.14 -31.80 -7.56
C VAL A 174 14.91 -32.71 -7.49
N GLN A 175 14.88 -33.80 -8.26
CA GLN A 175 13.76 -34.75 -8.24
C GLN A 175 13.53 -35.36 -6.86
N LYS A 176 14.58 -35.64 -6.09
CA LYS A 176 14.47 -36.13 -4.71
C LYS A 176 13.91 -35.05 -3.78
N GLU A 177 14.39 -33.81 -3.87
CA GLU A 177 13.95 -32.72 -3.00
C GLU A 177 12.47 -32.37 -3.21
N VAL A 178 11.99 -32.27 -4.45
CA VAL A 178 10.60 -31.87 -4.74
C VAL A 178 9.54 -32.88 -4.27
N THR A 179 9.95 -34.10 -3.91
CA THR A 179 9.04 -35.15 -3.41
C THR A 179 8.91 -35.15 -1.88
N LYS A 180 9.69 -34.32 -1.17
CA LYS A 180 9.67 -34.28 0.29
C LYS A 180 8.40 -33.60 0.81
N ASN A 181 7.95 -34.04 1.99
CA ASN A 181 6.83 -33.41 2.66
C ASN A 181 7.13 -31.97 3.12
N SER A 182 8.40 -31.65 3.40
CA SER A 182 8.86 -30.31 3.81
C SER A 182 9.12 -29.36 2.63
N TYR A 183 8.75 -29.74 1.40
CA TYR A 183 8.99 -28.92 0.22
C TYR A 183 7.89 -27.87 0.02
N PHE A 184 8.29 -26.61 -0.24
CA PHE A 184 7.42 -25.44 -0.35
C PHE A 184 7.15 -24.99 -1.79
N GLY A 185 7.33 -25.87 -2.77
CA GLY A 185 6.99 -25.57 -4.16
C GLY A 185 8.06 -24.77 -4.94
N PHE A 186 9.20 -24.46 -4.31
CA PHE A 186 10.33 -23.81 -4.98
C PHE A 186 11.67 -24.29 -4.43
N LEU A 187 12.73 -24.10 -5.21
CA LEU A 187 14.11 -24.21 -4.75
C LEU A 187 15.00 -23.26 -5.54
N PHE A 188 16.12 -22.87 -4.95
CA PHE A 188 17.15 -22.10 -5.64
C PHE A 188 18.21 -23.02 -6.22
N ILE A 189 18.71 -22.68 -7.41
CA ILE A 189 19.84 -23.36 -8.04
C ILE A 189 20.86 -22.29 -8.40
N LYS A 190 22.09 -22.44 -7.90
CA LYS A 190 23.14 -21.44 -8.05
C LYS A 190 24.43 -22.10 -8.54
N CYS A 191 25.16 -21.42 -9.39
CA CYS A 191 26.57 -21.73 -9.64
C CYS A 191 27.42 -20.49 -9.32
N THR A 192 28.54 -20.66 -8.63
CA THR A 192 29.42 -19.55 -8.27
C THR A 192 30.87 -19.98 -8.07
N ASN A 193 31.81 -19.05 -8.22
CA ASN A 193 33.23 -19.25 -7.89
C ASN A 193 33.52 -19.14 -6.38
N ALA A 194 32.59 -18.63 -5.58
CA ALA A 194 32.71 -18.53 -4.13
C ALA A 194 32.22 -19.82 -3.45
N SER A 195 33.02 -20.39 -2.55
CA SER A 195 32.58 -21.54 -1.75
C SER A 195 31.48 -21.11 -0.77
N MET A 196 30.34 -21.82 -0.81
CA MET A 196 29.22 -21.61 0.12
C MET A 196 29.16 -22.68 1.23
N ASP A 197 30.17 -23.55 1.34
CA ASP A 197 30.13 -24.72 2.24
C ASP A 197 30.11 -24.34 3.73
N ASN A 198 30.59 -23.13 4.06
CA ASN A 198 30.57 -22.55 5.40
C ASN A 198 29.75 -21.25 5.47
N PHE A 199 28.90 -21.00 4.47
CA PHE A 199 28.12 -19.77 4.40
C PHE A 199 26.91 -19.90 5.32
N GLU A 200 27.10 -19.55 6.59
CA GLU A 200 25.99 -19.01 7.37
C GLU A 200 25.57 -17.71 6.69
N GLN A 201 24.28 -17.59 6.32
CA GLN A 201 23.76 -16.33 5.78
C GLN A 201 24.27 -15.18 6.66
N PRO A 202 25.00 -14.20 6.09
CA PRO A 202 25.60 -13.15 6.89
C PRO A 202 24.47 -12.43 7.63
N ASN A 203 24.69 -12.16 8.91
CA ASN A 203 23.95 -11.10 9.58
C ASN A 203 24.16 -9.84 8.74
N TYR A 204 23.07 -9.38 8.13
CA TYR A 204 22.94 -8.17 7.33
C TYR A 204 23.96 -7.09 7.69
N SER A 205 24.74 -6.66 6.70
CA SER A 205 25.47 -5.40 6.69
C SER A 205 25.12 -4.69 5.38
N GLU A 206 24.71 -3.42 5.47
CA GLU A 206 24.40 -2.55 4.32
C GLU A 206 25.59 -2.37 3.35
N ASP A 207 26.79 -2.77 3.76
CA ASP A 207 28.04 -2.54 3.03
C ASP A 207 28.51 -3.76 2.21
N TYR A 208 27.73 -4.85 2.10
CA TYR A 208 28.16 -6.07 1.41
C TYR A 208 27.70 -6.13 -0.07
N VAL A 209 28.31 -5.30 -0.91
CA VAL A 209 28.39 -5.57 -2.37
C VAL A 209 29.83 -5.96 -2.67
N ASN A 210 30.12 -7.26 -2.61
CA ASN A 210 31.43 -7.76 -3.03
C ASN A 210 31.41 -7.97 -4.56
N ASP A 211 31.96 -7.00 -5.28
CA ASP A 211 31.96 -6.85 -6.74
C ASP A 211 32.99 -7.75 -7.46
N SER A 212 33.08 -9.04 -7.11
CA SER A 212 34.05 -9.94 -7.77
C SER A 212 33.67 -11.42 -7.90
N SER A 213 32.52 -11.85 -7.36
CA SER A 213 32.09 -13.25 -7.50
C SER A 213 31.24 -13.45 -8.76
N GLU A 214 31.73 -14.26 -9.72
CA GLU A 214 30.89 -14.74 -10.81
C GLU A 214 29.83 -15.68 -10.23
N SER A 215 28.55 -15.32 -10.38
CA SER A 215 27.44 -16.02 -9.75
C SER A 215 26.20 -15.97 -10.65
N TYR A 216 25.61 -17.12 -10.92
CA TYR A 216 24.36 -17.25 -11.65
C TYR A 216 23.36 -18.06 -10.82
N THR A 217 22.12 -17.60 -10.77
CA THR A 217 21.07 -18.22 -9.94
C THR A 217 19.79 -18.41 -10.73
N GLN A 218 19.00 -19.40 -10.34
CA GLN A 218 17.64 -19.62 -10.79
C GLN A 218 16.76 -19.93 -9.58
N LEU A 219 15.59 -19.28 -9.49
CA LEU A 219 14.47 -19.78 -8.70
C LEU A 219 13.69 -20.77 -9.56
N PHE A 220 13.74 -22.05 -9.20
CA PHE A 220 13.01 -23.11 -9.88
C PHE A 220 11.68 -23.35 -9.17
N LEU A 221 10.58 -23.18 -9.90
CA LEU A 221 9.21 -23.31 -9.41
C LEU A 221 8.66 -24.68 -9.79
N TYR A 222 8.12 -25.39 -8.80
CA TYR A 222 7.50 -26.69 -8.99
C TYR A 222 6.54 -26.96 -7.84
N PRO A 223 5.22 -26.72 -7.97
CA PRO A 223 4.28 -26.91 -6.88
C PRO A 223 4.32 -28.32 -6.28
N LYS A 224 4.08 -28.40 -4.97
CA LYS A 224 4.00 -29.67 -4.27
C LYS A 224 2.79 -30.46 -4.79
N LYS A 225 3.01 -31.71 -5.20
CA LYS A 225 1.93 -32.61 -5.65
C LYS A 225 0.86 -32.77 -4.57
N SER A 226 -0.38 -32.42 -4.91
CA SER A 226 -1.54 -32.63 -4.05
C SER A 226 -1.84 -34.12 -3.98
N THR A 227 -2.05 -34.65 -2.77
CA THR A 227 -2.78 -35.92 -2.61
C THR A 227 -4.20 -35.71 -3.12
N PRO A 228 -4.77 -36.63 -3.91
CA PRO A 228 -6.18 -36.53 -4.32
C PRO A 228 -7.06 -36.33 -3.09
N GLY A 229 -7.97 -35.35 -3.14
CA GLY A 229 -8.97 -35.15 -2.08
C GLY A 229 -9.82 -36.41 -1.90
N ARG A 230 -10.38 -36.61 -0.70
CA ARG A 230 -11.34 -37.70 -0.45
C ARG A 230 -12.54 -37.52 -1.39
N LYS A 231 -12.66 -38.36 -2.42
CA LYS A 231 -13.90 -38.57 -3.17
C LYS A 231 -14.93 -39.15 -2.18
N GLY A 232 -15.79 -38.32 -1.59
CA GLY A 232 -16.75 -38.82 -0.61
C GLY A 232 -17.58 -37.80 0.15
N LEU A 233 -17.52 -36.51 -0.17
CA LEU A 233 -18.59 -35.58 0.21
C LEU A 233 -19.43 -35.35 -1.05
N ASP A 234 -20.76 -35.33 -0.92
CA ASP A 234 -21.63 -34.81 -1.97
C ASP A 234 -21.24 -33.35 -2.23
N VAL A 235 -20.28 -33.15 -3.14
CA VAL A 235 -19.74 -31.82 -3.45
C VAL A 235 -20.79 -31.13 -4.31
N VAL A 236 -21.66 -30.35 -3.66
CA VAL A 236 -22.28 -29.21 -4.31
C VAL A 236 -21.16 -28.45 -5.02
N GLY A 237 -21.23 -28.36 -6.36
CA GLY A 237 -20.15 -27.86 -7.21
C GLY A 237 -19.93 -26.36 -7.09
N TYR A 238 -19.41 -25.90 -5.96
CA TYR A 238 -19.05 -24.49 -5.73
C TYR A 238 -17.91 -24.06 -6.67
N PRO A 239 -17.89 -22.79 -7.12
CA PRO A 239 -16.78 -22.29 -7.94
C PRO A 239 -15.50 -22.16 -7.13
N ASN A 240 -14.36 -22.48 -7.75
CA ASN A 240 -13.05 -22.10 -7.25
C ASN A 240 -12.94 -20.58 -7.23
N ILE A 241 -12.20 -20.06 -6.24
CA ILE A 241 -11.96 -18.64 -6.10
C ILE A 241 -10.49 -18.36 -6.35
N ASN A 242 -10.22 -17.45 -7.28
CA ASN A 242 -8.89 -16.94 -7.54
C ASN A 242 -8.86 -15.44 -7.31
N VAL A 243 -8.16 -14.99 -6.29
CA VAL A 243 -8.02 -13.56 -5.97
C VAL A 243 -6.60 -13.12 -6.28
N VAL A 244 -6.48 -12.07 -7.10
CA VAL A 244 -5.23 -11.37 -7.40
C VAL A 244 -5.40 -9.92 -6.98
N MET A 245 -4.63 -9.51 -5.98
CA MET A 245 -4.58 -8.15 -5.46
C MET A 245 -3.31 -7.46 -5.96
N VAL A 246 -3.44 -6.25 -6.48
CA VAL A 246 -2.30 -5.34 -6.68
C VAL A 246 -2.38 -4.27 -5.61
N ASP A 247 -1.49 -4.32 -4.62
CA ASP A 247 -1.51 -3.40 -3.49
C ASP A 247 -1.24 -1.96 -3.96
N SER A 248 -1.96 -0.98 -3.41
CA SER A 248 -1.69 0.46 -3.60
C SER A 248 -1.86 0.98 -5.03
N LEU A 249 -2.78 0.40 -5.82
CA LEU A 249 -3.02 0.78 -7.21
C LEU A 249 -4.45 1.29 -7.44
N SER A 250 -4.58 2.62 -7.59
CA SER A 250 -5.87 3.24 -7.89
C SER A 250 -6.38 2.80 -9.25
N ARG A 251 -7.69 2.92 -9.47
CA ARG A 251 -8.33 2.65 -10.75
C ARG A 251 -7.78 3.54 -11.86
N PRO A 252 -7.71 4.89 -11.74
CA PRO A 252 -7.08 5.70 -12.78
C PRO A 252 -5.61 5.31 -13.03
N HIS A 253 -4.89 4.85 -11.99
CA HIS A 253 -3.52 4.36 -12.12
C HIS A 253 -3.42 3.06 -12.91
N PHE A 254 -4.30 2.11 -12.62
CA PHE A 254 -4.42 0.86 -13.36
C PHE A 254 -4.60 1.14 -14.86
N TYR A 255 -5.56 1.99 -15.23
CA TYR A 255 -5.83 2.32 -16.63
C TYR A 255 -4.67 3.00 -17.34
N ARG A 256 -3.95 3.92 -16.67
CA ARG A 256 -2.79 4.61 -17.29
C ARG A 256 -1.53 3.74 -17.38
N SER A 257 -1.38 2.74 -16.51
CA SER A 257 -0.14 1.96 -16.42
C SER A 257 -0.21 0.53 -16.94
N LEU A 258 -1.40 -0.02 -17.17
CA LEU A 258 -1.60 -1.40 -17.64
C LEU A 258 -2.43 -1.47 -18.94
N PRO A 259 -2.02 -0.77 -20.02
CA PRO A 259 -2.82 -0.64 -21.24
C PRO A 259 -3.05 -1.97 -21.97
N LYS A 260 -2.13 -2.94 -21.90
CA LYS A 260 -2.33 -4.26 -22.54
C LYS A 260 -3.37 -5.07 -21.78
N THR A 261 -3.37 -4.98 -20.45
CA THR A 261 -4.40 -5.58 -19.59
C THR A 261 -5.76 -4.98 -19.89
N ILE A 262 -5.85 -3.65 -20.03
CA ILE A 262 -7.08 -2.97 -20.45
C ILE A 262 -7.53 -3.45 -21.84
N GLY A 263 -6.63 -3.53 -22.82
CA GLY A 263 -6.96 -4.04 -24.14
C GLY A 263 -7.56 -5.46 -24.10
N LEU A 264 -7.00 -6.36 -23.29
CA LEU A 264 -7.58 -7.68 -23.05
C LEU A 264 -8.98 -7.60 -22.44
N PHE A 265 -9.22 -6.67 -21.51
CA PHE A 265 -10.52 -6.54 -20.85
C PHE A 265 -11.59 -5.94 -21.76
N GLU A 266 -11.26 -4.96 -22.60
CA GLU A 266 -12.18 -4.42 -23.61
C GLU A 266 -12.67 -5.55 -24.55
N ASP A 267 -11.75 -6.38 -25.05
CA ASP A 267 -12.08 -7.54 -25.89
C ASP A 267 -13.03 -8.54 -25.21
N LEU A 268 -12.96 -8.65 -23.89
CA LEU A 268 -13.79 -9.57 -23.09
C LEU A 268 -15.10 -8.94 -22.63
N TYR A 269 -15.16 -7.61 -22.57
CA TYR A 269 -16.32 -6.83 -22.14
C TYR A 269 -17.31 -6.58 -23.27
N GLU A 270 -16.84 -6.28 -24.48
CA GLU A 270 -17.69 -5.93 -25.64
C GLU A 270 -18.44 -7.14 -26.26
N LYS A 271 -18.33 -8.32 -25.66
CA LYS A 271 -19.01 -9.53 -26.12
C LYS A 271 -20.50 -9.52 -25.74
N LYS A 272 -21.31 -10.20 -26.55
CA LYS A 272 -22.73 -10.48 -26.23
C LYS A 272 -22.92 -11.16 -24.86
N HIS A 273 -21.93 -11.94 -24.43
CA HIS A 273 -21.82 -12.50 -23.09
C HIS A 273 -20.49 -12.03 -22.49
N PRO A 274 -20.47 -10.93 -21.71
CA PRO A 274 -19.23 -10.38 -21.18
C PRO A 274 -18.60 -11.39 -20.22
N GLU A 275 -17.31 -11.68 -20.42
CA GLU A 275 -16.54 -12.53 -19.50
C GLU A 275 -15.92 -11.72 -18.36
N VAL A 276 -15.86 -10.40 -18.51
CA VAL A 276 -15.31 -9.45 -17.54
C VAL A 276 -16.43 -8.50 -17.09
N PHE A 277 -16.54 -8.31 -15.78
CA PHE A 277 -17.36 -7.29 -15.15
C PHE A 277 -16.47 -6.20 -14.55
N ASP A 278 -16.79 -4.94 -14.84
CA ASP A 278 -16.00 -3.75 -14.45
C ASP A 278 -16.76 -2.91 -13.43
N PHE A 279 -16.37 -3.00 -12.16
CA PHE A 279 -17.00 -2.24 -11.08
C PHE A 279 -16.33 -0.86 -10.95
N GLN A 280 -17.08 0.18 -11.30
CA GLN A 280 -16.51 1.51 -11.55
C GLN A 280 -16.42 2.40 -10.31
N PHE A 281 -17.25 2.11 -9.30
CA PHE A 281 -17.36 2.91 -8.07
C PHE A 281 -17.01 2.06 -6.84
N VAL A 282 -15.75 1.63 -6.74
CA VAL A 282 -15.25 0.93 -5.56
C VAL A 282 -14.61 1.94 -4.62
N GLN A 283 -15.18 2.05 -3.43
CA GLN A 283 -14.71 2.96 -2.38
C GLN A 283 -13.89 2.18 -1.35
N ALA A 284 -12.62 2.56 -1.20
CA ALA A 284 -11.80 2.03 -0.10
C ALA A 284 -12.35 2.55 1.24
N VAL A 285 -12.44 1.67 2.25
CA VAL A 285 -12.86 2.05 3.61
C VAL A 285 -11.77 2.81 4.36
N LYS A 286 -10.51 2.66 3.92
CA LYS A 286 -9.33 3.41 4.37
C LYS A 286 -8.22 3.38 3.32
N GLN A 287 -7.26 4.27 3.44
CA GLN A 287 -6.04 4.33 2.65
C GLN A 287 -4.97 3.27 3.02
N ARG A 288 -5.38 2.10 3.54
CA ARG A 288 -4.43 1.09 4.05
C ARG A 288 -4.92 -0.34 3.87
N THR A 289 -3.98 -1.24 3.62
CA THR A 289 -4.17 -2.67 3.40
C THR A 289 -4.95 -3.35 4.52
N TYR A 290 -4.55 -3.16 5.79
CA TYR A 290 -5.16 -3.89 6.91
C TYR A 290 -6.68 -3.69 7.00
N GLU A 291 -7.17 -2.44 6.95
CA GLU A 291 -8.61 -2.17 7.06
C GLU A 291 -9.39 -2.58 5.80
N SER A 292 -8.79 -2.46 4.62
CA SER A 292 -9.38 -2.96 3.38
C SER A 292 -9.51 -4.49 3.38
N LEU A 293 -8.47 -5.21 3.80
CA LEU A 293 -8.52 -6.66 3.97
C LEU A 293 -9.45 -7.08 5.11
N GLU A 294 -9.52 -6.30 6.19
CA GLU A 294 -10.47 -6.55 7.27
C GLU A 294 -11.92 -6.50 6.74
N ALA A 295 -12.25 -5.49 5.93
CA ALA A 295 -13.54 -5.42 5.26
C ALA A 295 -13.80 -6.63 4.35
N LEU A 296 -12.81 -7.08 3.59
CA LEU A 296 -12.92 -8.24 2.69
C LEU A 296 -13.11 -9.57 3.45
N PHE A 297 -12.34 -9.80 4.50
CA PHE A 297 -12.32 -11.09 5.20
C PHE A 297 -13.39 -11.22 6.29
N SER A 298 -13.89 -10.11 6.83
CA SER A 298 -14.92 -10.13 7.88
C SER A 298 -16.26 -9.48 7.52
N GLY A 299 -16.33 -8.72 6.42
CA GLY A 299 -17.52 -7.94 6.08
C GLY A 299 -17.79 -6.80 7.08
N TYR A 300 -16.79 -6.42 7.88
CA TYR A 300 -16.91 -5.48 8.99
C TYR A 300 -15.65 -4.63 9.11
N VAL A 301 -15.79 -3.40 9.59
CA VAL A 301 -14.68 -2.56 10.08
C VAL A 301 -15.16 -1.78 11.30
N ASN A 302 -14.30 -1.59 12.30
CA ASN A 302 -14.70 -0.85 13.49
C ASN A 302 -14.60 0.67 13.25
N THR A 303 -15.73 1.35 13.12
CA THR A 303 -15.79 2.81 12.87
C THR A 303 -15.56 3.66 14.11
N THR A 304 -15.52 3.07 15.31
CA THR A 304 -15.29 3.77 16.58
C THR A 304 -13.86 3.60 17.09
N GLU A 305 -13.13 2.62 16.57
CA GLU A 305 -11.78 2.33 17.00
C GLU A 305 -10.81 3.40 16.48
N ILE A 306 -10.02 3.97 17.39
CA ILE A 306 -8.93 4.87 17.01
C ILE A 306 -7.94 4.07 16.13
N PRO A 307 -7.71 4.50 14.87
CA PRO A 307 -6.70 3.92 14.00
C PRO A 307 -5.35 3.75 14.68
N PHE A 308 -4.70 2.60 14.50
CA PHE A 308 -3.27 2.47 14.77
C PHE A 308 -2.47 3.13 13.63
N GLY A 309 -1.22 3.52 13.85
CA GLY A 309 -0.35 4.12 12.83
C GLY A 309 0.13 3.12 11.78
N THR A 310 0.63 3.60 10.64
CA THR A 310 1.07 2.71 9.54
C THR A 310 2.24 1.83 9.95
N TYR A 311 3.14 2.31 10.80
CA TYR A 311 4.28 1.55 11.33
C TYR A 311 3.95 0.79 12.61
N ASP A 312 2.80 1.05 13.22
CA ASP A 312 2.39 0.36 14.44
C ASP A 312 1.93 -1.08 14.12
N ILE A 313 2.07 -1.96 15.10
CA ILE A 313 1.51 -3.32 15.02
C ILE A 313 -0.02 -3.24 15.21
N PRO A 314 -0.81 -3.95 14.37
CA PRO A 314 -2.26 -3.94 14.51
C PRO A 314 -2.69 -4.47 15.88
N LYS A 315 -3.75 -3.88 16.45
CA LYS A 315 -4.22 -4.25 17.80
C LYS A 315 -4.71 -5.70 17.86
N ARG A 316 -5.24 -6.21 16.75
CA ARG A 316 -5.72 -7.58 16.58
C ARG A 316 -5.20 -8.16 15.26
N PRO A 317 -5.07 -9.48 15.14
CA PRO A 317 -4.75 -10.11 13.86
C PRO A 317 -5.88 -9.90 12.86
N LEU A 318 -5.53 -9.81 11.59
CA LEU A 318 -6.45 -9.75 10.47
C LEU A 318 -7.42 -10.95 10.53
N PRO A 319 -8.75 -10.73 10.44
CA PRO A 319 -9.76 -11.78 10.65
C PRO A 319 -9.94 -12.71 9.43
N VAL A 320 -8.85 -13.17 8.82
CA VAL A 320 -8.85 -14.02 7.60
C VAL A 320 -9.73 -15.26 7.74
N SER A 321 -9.74 -15.87 8.94
CA SER A 321 -10.51 -17.06 9.22
C SER A 321 -12.03 -16.85 9.20
N GLN A 322 -12.53 -15.62 9.29
CA GLN A 322 -13.97 -15.36 9.18
C GLN A 322 -14.52 -15.68 7.78
N LEU A 323 -13.68 -15.67 6.75
CA LEU A 323 -14.04 -16.11 5.40
C LEU A 323 -13.45 -17.50 5.09
N LEU A 324 -12.14 -17.66 5.25
CA LEU A 324 -11.46 -18.87 4.76
C LEU A 324 -11.87 -20.14 5.49
N LYS A 325 -12.31 -20.04 6.76
CA LYS A 325 -12.84 -21.19 7.50
C LYS A 325 -14.04 -21.82 6.77
N HIS A 326 -14.96 -21.01 6.24
CA HIS A 326 -16.14 -21.51 5.55
C HIS A 326 -15.78 -22.21 4.24
N TYR A 327 -14.83 -21.68 3.48
CA TYR A 327 -14.29 -22.36 2.31
C TYR A 327 -13.59 -23.69 2.67
N LYS A 328 -12.82 -23.70 3.75
CA LYS A 328 -12.18 -24.93 4.27
C LYS A 328 -13.21 -25.99 4.67
N GLU A 329 -14.31 -25.59 5.30
CA GLU A 329 -15.43 -26.48 5.65
C GLU A 329 -16.11 -27.09 4.40
N LYS A 330 -16.05 -26.39 3.25
CA LYS A 330 -16.50 -26.89 1.95
C LYS A 330 -15.42 -27.68 1.17
N GLY A 331 -14.28 -27.98 1.79
CA GLY A 331 -13.22 -28.82 1.21
C GLY A 331 -12.21 -28.08 0.33
N PHE A 332 -12.23 -26.74 0.32
CA PHE A 332 -11.26 -25.95 -0.44
C PHE A 332 -9.86 -26.05 0.18
N ARG A 333 -8.84 -26.03 -0.66
CA ARG A 333 -7.46 -25.73 -0.26
C ARG A 333 -7.18 -24.25 -0.40
N THR A 334 -6.48 -23.68 0.58
CA THR A 334 -6.21 -22.24 0.64
C THR A 334 -4.72 -21.95 0.41
N LEU A 335 -4.42 -21.13 -0.59
CA LEU A 335 -3.05 -20.67 -0.88
C LEU A 335 -3.00 -19.15 -0.73
N TRP A 336 -1.99 -18.65 -0.01
CA TRP A 336 -1.69 -17.22 0.06
C TRP A 336 -0.30 -16.93 -0.50
N LEU A 337 -0.20 -16.04 -1.49
CA LEU A 337 1.07 -15.65 -2.09
C LEU A 337 1.30 -14.14 -1.91
N GLU A 338 2.51 -13.72 -1.55
CA GLU A 338 2.93 -12.30 -1.52
C GLU A 338 4.42 -12.14 -1.87
N ASP A 339 4.81 -10.99 -2.42
CA ASP A 339 6.21 -10.63 -2.74
C ASP A 339 6.93 -9.92 -1.58
N LEU A 340 6.43 -10.10 -0.36
CA LEU A 340 7.01 -9.57 0.88
C LEU A 340 7.81 -10.62 1.64
N CYS A 341 8.84 -10.16 2.36
CA CYS A 341 9.66 -11.04 3.16
C CYS A 341 8.95 -11.43 4.46
N TRP A 342 8.64 -12.72 4.60
CA TRP A 342 7.92 -13.25 5.75
C TRP A 342 8.62 -12.99 7.09
N ASN A 343 9.95 -12.83 7.15
CA ASN A 343 10.65 -12.58 8.41
C ASN A 343 10.91 -11.08 8.69
N TRP A 344 10.25 -10.19 7.95
CA TRP A 344 10.34 -8.74 8.10
C TRP A 344 9.07 -8.13 8.69
N GLU A 345 9.01 -6.80 8.76
CA GLU A 345 7.97 -6.05 9.48
C GLU A 345 6.68 -5.79 8.67
N TRP A 346 6.54 -6.39 7.48
CA TRP A 346 5.41 -6.19 6.56
C TRP A 346 4.78 -7.52 6.12
N GLY A 347 3.62 -7.45 5.44
CA GLY A 347 2.89 -8.60 4.92
C GLY A 347 2.23 -9.46 6.00
N LEU A 348 2.04 -10.75 5.70
CA LEU A 348 1.32 -11.69 6.56
C LEU A 348 1.80 -11.73 8.02
N VAL A 349 3.09 -11.52 8.26
CA VAL A 349 3.64 -11.56 9.63
C VAL A 349 3.15 -10.38 10.47
N LYS A 350 3.00 -9.20 9.88
CA LYS A 350 2.39 -8.05 10.53
C LYS A 350 0.88 -8.21 10.62
N ASP A 351 0.24 -8.57 9.52
CA ASP A 351 -1.23 -8.65 9.43
C ASP A 351 -1.81 -9.71 10.36
N LEU A 352 -1.13 -10.85 10.52
CA LEU A 352 -1.51 -11.90 11.46
C LEU A 352 -0.96 -11.67 12.87
N LYS A 353 -0.37 -10.50 13.14
CA LYS A 353 0.15 -10.07 14.45
C LYS A 353 1.11 -11.10 15.07
N VAL A 354 2.08 -11.57 14.27
CA VAL A 354 3.09 -12.54 14.69
C VAL A 354 4.25 -11.85 15.40
N ILE A 355 4.54 -10.61 15.00
CA ILE A 355 5.50 -9.70 15.63
C ILE A 355 4.80 -8.79 16.64
N ASN A 356 5.57 -8.31 17.61
CA ASN A 356 5.18 -7.31 18.60
C ASN A 356 6.20 -6.16 18.58
N ASP A 357 5.86 -5.03 19.23
CA ASP A 357 6.72 -3.84 19.30
C ASP A 357 8.13 -4.12 19.87
N SER A 358 8.31 -5.21 20.61
CA SER A 358 9.57 -5.62 21.24
C SER A 358 10.41 -6.63 20.43
N ASP A 359 9.82 -7.29 19.42
CA ASP A 359 10.46 -8.39 18.71
C ASP A 359 11.21 -7.87 17.48
N SER A 360 12.51 -8.20 17.33
CA SER A 360 13.28 -7.81 16.13
C SER A 360 13.03 -8.72 14.92
N TYR A 361 12.58 -9.97 15.13
CA TYR A 361 12.30 -10.96 14.08
C TYR A 361 11.20 -11.95 14.53
N PRO A 362 10.30 -12.38 13.63
CA PRO A 362 9.23 -13.33 13.97
C PRO A 362 9.76 -14.75 14.18
N SER A 363 9.08 -15.51 15.05
CA SER A 363 9.32 -16.95 15.20
C SER A 363 8.55 -17.74 14.13
N TRP A 364 9.24 -18.62 13.40
CA TRP A 364 8.63 -19.52 12.41
C TRP A 364 7.47 -20.35 12.99
N ASN A 365 7.61 -20.86 14.21
CA ASN A 365 6.55 -21.64 14.86
C ASN A 365 5.33 -20.78 15.22
N LYS A 366 5.54 -19.52 15.64
CA LYS A 366 4.44 -18.56 15.83
C LYS A 366 3.76 -18.26 14.50
N PHE A 367 4.53 -18.05 13.43
CA PHE A 367 4.00 -17.77 12.09
C PHE A 367 3.16 -18.94 11.56
N LYS A 368 3.67 -20.18 11.61
CA LYS A 368 2.90 -21.39 11.26
C LYS A 368 1.60 -21.52 12.05
N SER A 369 1.63 -21.21 13.35
CA SER A 369 0.43 -21.23 14.19
C SER A 369 -0.59 -20.17 13.76
N ALA A 370 -0.12 -18.98 13.40
CA ALA A 370 -0.97 -17.91 12.89
C ALA A 370 -1.60 -18.27 11.53
N LEU A 371 -0.83 -18.82 10.58
CA LEU A 371 -1.35 -19.31 9.29
C LEU A 371 -2.44 -20.37 9.48
N LYS A 372 -2.22 -21.34 10.39
CA LYS A 372 -3.22 -22.36 10.72
C LYS A 372 -4.50 -21.75 11.29
N LYS A 373 -4.37 -20.78 12.21
CA LYS A 373 -5.52 -20.05 12.78
C LYS A 373 -6.27 -19.21 11.75
N ALA A 374 -5.56 -18.70 10.75
CA ALA A 374 -6.09 -17.95 9.62
C ALA A 374 -6.70 -18.84 8.53
N ASN A 375 -6.66 -20.18 8.68
CA ASN A 375 -7.13 -21.13 7.68
C ASN A 375 -6.37 -21.06 6.34
N ILE A 376 -5.07 -20.72 6.37
CA ILE A 376 -4.16 -20.71 5.22
C ILE A 376 -3.36 -22.04 5.20
N ASP A 377 -3.50 -22.85 4.15
CA ASP A 377 -2.82 -24.15 4.05
C ASP A 377 -1.37 -24.02 3.60
N SER A 378 -1.09 -23.08 2.68
CA SER A 378 0.20 -22.92 2.03
C SER A 378 0.52 -21.45 1.77
N ILE A 379 1.81 -21.11 1.88
CA ILE A 379 2.38 -19.84 1.41
C ILE A 379 3.48 -20.00 0.36
N ASP A 380 4.03 -21.22 0.27
CA ASP A 380 4.89 -21.71 -0.80
C ASP A 380 5.97 -20.71 -1.27
N VAL A 381 5.93 -20.27 -2.53
CA VAL A 381 6.94 -19.38 -3.14
C VAL A 381 7.10 -18.04 -2.43
N THR A 382 6.14 -17.61 -1.60
CA THR A 382 6.28 -16.44 -0.71
C THR A 382 7.55 -16.52 0.13
N LEU A 383 7.97 -17.72 0.53
CA LEU A 383 9.19 -17.88 1.33
C LEU A 383 10.47 -17.52 0.56
N ALA A 384 10.43 -17.50 -0.77
CA ALA A 384 11.54 -17.06 -1.62
C ALA A 384 11.70 -15.53 -1.63
N SER A 385 10.66 -14.78 -1.25
CA SER A 385 10.63 -13.32 -1.31
C SER A 385 11.74 -12.67 -0.48
N CYS A 386 12.10 -13.25 0.67
CA CYS A 386 13.23 -12.77 1.48
C CYS A 386 14.56 -12.84 0.73
N ASP A 387 14.90 -14.00 0.15
CA ASP A 387 16.15 -14.17 -0.63
C ASP A 387 16.15 -13.30 -1.90
N ILE A 388 15.00 -13.09 -2.54
CA ILE A 388 14.86 -12.22 -3.71
C ILE A 388 15.13 -10.76 -3.33
N LEU A 389 14.49 -10.27 -2.26
CA LEU A 389 14.66 -8.90 -1.79
C LEU A 389 16.11 -8.67 -1.31
N GLU A 390 16.70 -9.64 -0.62
CA GLU A 390 18.10 -9.60 -0.19
C GLU A 390 19.06 -9.51 -1.39
N ALA A 391 18.79 -10.24 -2.48
CA ALA A 391 19.56 -10.14 -3.72
C ALA A 391 19.46 -8.75 -4.39
N ASN A 392 18.48 -7.93 -4.00
CA ASN A 392 18.34 -6.53 -4.41
C ASN A 392 18.82 -5.54 -3.32
N GLY A 393 19.49 -6.04 -2.27
CA GLY A 393 20.05 -5.23 -1.17
C GLY A 393 19.00 -4.64 -0.24
N LYS A 394 17.80 -5.23 -0.14
CA LYS A 394 16.67 -4.73 0.64
C LYS A 394 15.94 -5.84 1.38
N LYS A 395 15.07 -5.47 2.32
CA LYS A 395 14.18 -6.40 3.05
C LYS A 395 12.71 -6.26 2.70
N ASP A 396 12.37 -5.19 1.97
CA ASP A 396 11.04 -4.87 1.48
C ASP A 396 11.15 -4.17 0.10
N PRO A 397 10.08 -4.20 -0.70
CA PRO A 397 10.06 -3.56 -2.01
C PRO A 397 9.74 -2.05 -1.95
N PHE A 398 9.45 -1.47 -0.79
CA PHE A 398 8.78 -0.16 -0.69
C PHE A 398 9.74 1.02 -0.82
N HIS A 399 11.00 0.86 -0.42
CA HIS A 399 11.94 1.97 -0.25
C HIS A 399 13.08 1.95 -1.28
N ASN A 400 13.09 2.92 -2.19
CA ASN A 400 14.17 3.17 -3.16
C ASN A 400 14.51 1.96 -4.07
N LEU A 401 13.50 1.19 -4.49
CA LEU A 401 13.67 0.10 -5.46
C LEU A 401 12.90 0.37 -6.75
N PRO A 402 13.57 0.80 -7.83
CA PRO A 402 12.92 1.04 -9.12
C PRO A 402 12.45 -0.26 -9.82
N ALA A 403 13.05 -1.40 -9.49
CA ALA A 403 12.58 -2.74 -9.87
C ALA A 403 13.09 -3.77 -8.85
N VAL A 404 12.35 -4.87 -8.68
CA VAL A 404 12.79 -6.03 -7.89
C VAL A 404 13.09 -7.17 -8.85
N CYS A 405 14.36 -7.52 -8.96
CA CYS A 405 14.85 -8.41 -10.01
C CYS A 405 15.53 -9.67 -9.45
N TYR A 406 15.20 -10.82 -10.04
CA TYR A 406 15.90 -12.07 -9.76
C TYR A 406 16.06 -12.87 -11.04
N ASN A 407 17.29 -13.28 -11.37
CA ASN A 407 17.63 -14.03 -12.58
C ASN A 407 17.07 -13.41 -13.88
N GLY A 408 17.17 -12.08 -14.01
CA GLY A 408 16.72 -11.36 -15.20
C GLY A 408 15.21 -11.20 -15.35
N ARG A 409 14.46 -11.54 -14.30
CA ARG A 409 12.99 -11.51 -14.24
C ARG A 409 12.52 -10.62 -13.11
N TYR A 410 11.34 -10.02 -13.27
CA TYR A 410 10.71 -9.27 -12.20
C TYR A 410 10.12 -10.21 -11.14
N HIS A 411 10.10 -9.79 -9.87
CA HIS A 411 9.62 -10.61 -8.75
C HIS A 411 8.18 -11.12 -8.96
N HIS A 412 7.25 -10.25 -9.36
CA HIS A 412 5.84 -10.60 -9.59
C HIS A 412 5.65 -11.67 -10.68
N GLU A 413 6.61 -11.84 -11.60
CA GLU A 413 6.54 -12.92 -12.60
C GLU A 413 6.66 -14.32 -11.97
N TYR A 414 7.41 -14.46 -10.87
CA TYR A 414 7.54 -15.73 -10.16
C TYR A 414 6.26 -16.07 -9.39
N LEU A 415 5.62 -15.06 -8.78
CA LEU A 415 4.33 -15.23 -8.11
C LEU A 415 3.25 -15.70 -9.09
N LEU A 416 3.09 -15.01 -10.22
CA LEU A 416 2.08 -15.34 -11.22
C LEU A 416 2.34 -16.71 -11.89
N GLU A 417 3.61 -17.06 -12.13
CA GLU A 417 3.97 -18.38 -12.66
C GLU A 417 3.68 -19.49 -11.65
N TYR A 418 4.03 -19.29 -10.36
CA TYR A 418 3.74 -20.28 -9.33
C TYR A 418 2.23 -20.49 -9.16
N LEU A 419 1.46 -19.38 -9.14
CA LEU A 419 0.00 -19.41 -9.08
C LEU A 419 -0.61 -20.21 -10.24
N GLN A 420 -0.13 -19.97 -11.47
CA GLN A 420 -0.53 -20.74 -12.64
C GLN A 420 -0.28 -22.24 -12.44
N LEU A 421 0.96 -22.63 -12.10
CA LEU A 421 1.33 -24.04 -11.92
C LEU A 421 0.51 -24.71 -10.81
N TYR A 422 0.26 -24.01 -9.70
CA TYR A 422 -0.54 -24.51 -8.60
C TYR A 422 -1.99 -24.78 -9.04
N GLN A 423 -2.59 -23.84 -9.77
CA GLN A 423 -3.97 -23.95 -10.26
C GLN A 423 -4.12 -25.04 -11.32
N GLU A 424 -3.17 -25.18 -12.24
CA GLU A 424 -3.12 -26.30 -13.20
C GLU A 424 -3.13 -27.64 -12.47
N GLN A 425 -2.30 -27.78 -11.42
CA GLN A 425 -2.25 -28.99 -10.62
C GLN A 425 -3.58 -29.25 -9.88
N ALA A 426 -4.17 -28.22 -9.28
CA ALA A 426 -5.44 -28.34 -8.59
C ALA A 426 -6.56 -28.82 -9.54
N GLN A 427 -6.65 -28.23 -10.73
CA GLN A 427 -7.58 -28.62 -11.81
C GLN A 427 -7.38 -30.08 -12.25
N ASN A 428 -6.13 -30.53 -12.38
CA ASN A 428 -5.82 -31.92 -12.75
C ASN A 428 -6.21 -32.95 -11.68
N THR A 429 -6.42 -32.51 -10.44
CA THR A 429 -6.81 -33.37 -9.30
C THR A 429 -8.24 -33.13 -8.82
N ASP A 430 -9.02 -32.31 -9.53
CA ASP A 430 -10.36 -31.86 -9.14
C ASP A 430 -10.43 -31.32 -7.70
N GLN A 431 -9.35 -30.71 -7.22
CA GLN A 431 -9.27 -30.16 -5.86
C GLN A 431 -9.82 -28.73 -5.84
N PRO A 432 -10.91 -28.45 -5.08
CA PRO A 432 -11.40 -27.08 -4.94
C PRO A 432 -10.35 -26.19 -4.28
N TYR A 433 -10.23 -24.95 -4.74
CA TYR A 433 -9.22 -24.03 -4.24
C TYR A 433 -9.73 -22.60 -4.05
N PHE A 434 -9.15 -21.94 -3.05
CA PHE A 434 -9.20 -20.50 -2.83
C PHE A 434 -7.75 -19.99 -2.85
N THR A 435 -7.36 -19.30 -3.91
CA THR A 435 -6.03 -18.68 -4.00
C THR A 435 -6.14 -17.18 -3.73
N PHE A 436 -5.25 -16.63 -2.91
CA PHE A 436 -5.15 -15.20 -2.64
C PHE A 436 -3.70 -14.77 -2.91
N THR A 437 -3.47 -14.00 -3.97
CA THR A 437 -2.14 -13.55 -4.37
C THR A 437 -2.08 -12.03 -4.29
N VAL A 438 -1.07 -11.50 -3.62
CA VAL A 438 -0.78 -10.08 -3.48
C VAL A 438 0.51 -9.77 -4.21
N THR A 439 0.54 -8.66 -4.94
CA THR A 439 1.80 -8.08 -5.42
C THR A 439 1.90 -6.61 -5.04
N ASP A 440 3.05 -6.25 -4.47
CA ASP A 440 3.43 -4.92 -4.02
C ASP A 440 4.18 -4.11 -5.09
N VAL A 441 4.11 -4.54 -6.35
CA VAL A 441 4.83 -3.92 -7.47
C VAL A 441 4.46 -2.45 -7.68
N ALA A 442 3.23 -2.03 -7.33
CA ALA A 442 2.77 -0.65 -7.44
C ALA A 442 3.14 0.24 -6.26
N HIS A 443 3.66 -0.34 -5.17
CA HIS A 443 4.10 0.38 -3.99
C HIS A 443 5.51 0.98 -4.23
N ASP A 444 5.57 2.02 -5.08
CA ASP A 444 6.81 2.68 -5.51
C ASP A 444 6.73 4.22 -5.53
N GLU A 445 7.86 4.90 -5.33
CA GLU A 445 7.92 6.36 -5.23
C GLU A 445 7.58 7.10 -6.54
N THR A 446 7.78 6.46 -7.69
CA THR A 446 7.57 7.06 -9.01
C THR A 446 6.17 6.79 -9.56
N GLY A 447 5.53 5.70 -9.10
CA GLY A 447 4.30 5.16 -9.66
C GLY A 447 4.47 4.50 -11.03
N THR A 448 5.70 4.23 -11.49
CA THR A 448 5.95 3.63 -12.81
C THR A 448 6.30 2.15 -12.74
N ARG A 449 6.70 1.63 -11.58
CA ARG A 449 7.17 0.24 -11.46
C ARG A 449 6.07 -0.76 -11.81
N VAL A 450 4.82 -0.44 -11.49
CA VAL A 450 3.64 -1.24 -11.87
C VAL A 450 3.53 -1.49 -13.38
N GLN A 451 4.06 -0.63 -14.25
CA GLN A 451 4.02 -0.85 -15.70
C GLN A 451 4.76 -2.14 -16.13
N THR A 452 5.67 -2.65 -15.28
CA THR A 452 6.37 -3.92 -15.50
C THR A 452 5.49 -5.16 -15.28
N LEU A 453 4.30 -4.99 -14.68
CA LEU A 453 3.30 -6.04 -14.45
C LEU A 453 2.49 -6.37 -15.72
N ASP A 454 2.31 -5.40 -16.62
CA ASP A 454 1.30 -5.48 -17.70
C ASP A 454 1.43 -6.76 -18.55
N ASP A 455 2.64 -7.08 -19.02
CA ASP A 455 2.86 -8.25 -19.87
C ASP A 455 2.61 -9.58 -19.15
N SER A 456 3.09 -9.71 -17.92
CA SER A 456 2.96 -10.95 -17.14
C SER A 456 1.54 -11.14 -16.61
N LEU A 457 0.85 -10.05 -16.26
CA LEU A 457 -0.56 -10.06 -15.89
C LEU A 457 -1.45 -10.46 -17.08
N VAL A 458 -1.26 -9.88 -18.26
CA VAL A 458 -1.99 -10.31 -19.48
C VAL A 458 -1.79 -11.80 -19.75
N LYS A 459 -0.55 -12.29 -19.66
CA LYS A 459 -0.25 -13.71 -19.84
C LYS A 459 -1.00 -14.57 -18.82
N TYR A 460 -0.95 -14.19 -17.55
CA TYR A 460 -1.64 -14.90 -16.48
C TYR A 460 -3.17 -14.87 -16.64
N LEU A 461 -3.76 -13.72 -16.95
CA LEU A 461 -5.21 -13.58 -17.09
C LEU A 461 -5.76 -14.36 -18.30
N LYS A 462 -4.99 -14.46 -19.40
CA LYS A 462 -5.31 -15.35 -20.53
C LYS A 462 -5.34 -16.82 -20.12
N PHE A 463 -4.47 -17.23 -19.21
CA PHE A 463 -4.52 -18.56 -18.59
C PHE A 463 -5.74 -18.69 -17.64
N ALA A 464 -5.91 -17.73 -16.73
CA ALA A 464 -6.90 -17.78 -15.66
C ALA A 464 -8.33 -17.84 -16.18
N ARG A 465 -8.65 -17.15 -17.29
CA ARG A 465 -9.98 -17.24 -17.94
C ARG A 465 -10.30 -18.64 -18.50
N GLY A 466 -9.30 -19.48 -18.71
CA GLY A 466 -9.44 -20.86 -19.17
C GLY A 466 -9.62 -21.88 -18.04
N LEU A 467 -9.51 -21.47 -16.78
CA LEU A 467 -9.69 -22.34 -15.62
C LEU A 467 -11.15 -22.79 -15.51
N LYS A 468 -11.39 -24.09 -15.33
CA LYS A 468 -12.75 -24.63 -15.22
C LYS A 468 -13.33 -24.28 -13.85
N ASN A 469 -14.60 -23.86 -13.85
CA ASN A 469 -15.35 -23.57 -12.63
C ASN A 469 -14.59 -22.63 -11.67
N THR A 470 -13.94 -21.59 -12.20
CA THR A 470 -13.14 -20.63 -11.42
C THR A 470 -13.60 -19.20 -11.68
N ILE A 471 -13.90 -18.47 -10.60
CA ILE A 471 -14.10 -17.01 -10.63
C ILE A 471 -12.76 -16.36 -10.30
N THR A 472 -12.29 -15.46 -11.17
CA THR A 472 -11.11 -14.63 -10.86
C THR A 472 -11.53 -13.23 -10.46
N ILE A 473 -11.05 -12.77 -9.30
CA ILE A 473 -11.25 -11.43 -8.76
C ILE A 473 -9.91 -10.71 -8.85
N LEU A 474 -9.84 -9.69 -9.70
CA LEU A 474 -8.67 -8.83 -9.83
C LEU A 474 -9.01 -7.47 -9.22
N PHE A 475 -8.34 -7.08 -8.14
CA PHE A 475 -8.68 -5.84 -7.43
C PHE A 475 -7.47 -5.16 -6.80
N SER A 476 -7.68 -3.95 -6.30
CA SER A 476 -6.76 -3.29 -5.37
C SER A 476 -7.48 -2.95 -4.07
N ASP A 477 -6.73 -2.86 -2.99
CA ASP A 477 -7.20 -2.54 -1.65
C ASP A 477 -7.38 -1.03 -1.43
N HIS A 478 -6.47 -0.23 -2.00
CA HIS A 478 -6.49 1.23 -2.06
C HIS A 478 -5.52 1.74 -3.16
N GLY A 479 -5.49 3.04 -3.42
CA GLY A 479 -4.49 3.67 -4.28
C GLY A 479 -3.22 4.10 -3.53
N SER A 480 -2.22 4.60 -4.24
CA SER A 480 -0.95 5.03 -3.62
C SER A 480 -1.17 6.10 -2.55
N THR A 481 -0.39 6.02 -1.47
CA THR A 481 -0.44 6.93 -0.31
C THR A 481 0.81 7.80 -0.19
N TYR A 482 1.80 7.59 -1.05
CA TYR A 482 3.07 8.32 -1.05
C TYR A 482 3.65 8.47 -2.47
N GLY A 483 4.85 9.04 -2.55
CA GLY A 483 5.57 9.21 -3.81
C GLY A 483 5.24 10.51 -4.56
N LYS A 484 5.80 10.63 -5.77
CA LYS A 484 5.82 11.89 -6.54
C LYS A 484 4.44 12.41 -6.89
N PHE A 485 3.49 11.52 -7.21
CA PHE A 485 2.15 11.94 -7.58
C PHE A 485 1.37 12.55 -6.40
N MET A 486 1.46 11.95 -5.21
CA MET A 486 0.90 12.48 -3.97
C MET A 486 1.44 13.88 -3.64
N GLN A 487 2.73 14.10 -3.84
CA GLN A 487 3.35 15.41 -3.65
C GLN A 487 2.88 16.43 -4.70
N SER A 488 2.66 15.99 -5.94
CA SER A 488 2.40 16.88 -7.07
C SER A 488 0.94 17.28 -7.24
N SER A 489 -0.03 16.48 -6.81
CA SER A 489 -1.45 16.73 -7.09
C SER A 489 -2.39 16.36 -5.93
N PRO A 490 -3.33 17.24 -5.53
CA PRO A 490 -4.40 16.87 -4.59
C PRO A 490 -5.35 15.80 -5.15
N GLU A 491 -5.38 15.60 -6.48
CA GLU A 491 -6.15 14.51 -7.09
C GLU A 491 -5.65 13.13 -6.64
N ALA A 492 -4.35 13.01 -6.37
CA ALA A 492 -3.76 11.77 -5.90
C ALA A 492 -4.43 11.28 -4.59
N HIS A 493 -4.89 12.20 -3.73
CA HIS A 493 -5.57 11.86 -2.48
C HIS A 493 -6.93 11.21 -2.72
N VAL A 494 -7.67 11.68 -3.74
CA VAL A 494 -8.94 11.04 -4.13
C VAL A 494 -8.66 9.68 -4.74
N GLU A 495 -7.64 9.59 -5.61
CA GLU A 495 -7.22 8.31 -6.21
C GLU A 495 -6.82 7.26 -5.16
N THR A 496 -6.26 7.68 -4.02
CA THR A 496 -5.98 6.78 -2.88
C THR A 496 -7.21 5.98 -2.44
N PHE A 497 -8.42 6.50 -2.59
CA PHE A 497 -9.65 5.84 -2.14
C PHE A 497 -10.47 5.22 -3.27
N ASN A 498 -9.97 5.25 -4.49
CA ASN A 498 -10.62 4.73 -5.69
C ASN A 498 -9.86 3.51 -6.27
N PRO A 499 -9.84 2.35 -5.59
CA PRO A 499 -9.26 1.13 -6.15
C PRO A 499 -10.07 0.60 -7.34
N PHE A 500 -9.47 -0.26 -8.15
CA PHE A 500 -10.21 -1.00 -9.19
C PHE A 500 -10.74 -2.34 -8.66
N LEU A 501 -11.78 -2.85 -9.31
CA LEU A 501 -12.27 -4.22 -9.14
C LEU A 501 -12.81 -4.74 -10.47
N PHE A 502 -12.29 -5.90 -10.89
CA PHE A 502 -12.77 -6.65 -12.03
C PHE A 502 -13.09 -8.09 -11.62
N LEU A 503 -14.23 -8.60 -12.10
CA LEU A 503 -14.55 -10.03 -12.00
C LEU A 503 -14.43 -10.67 -13.38
N ILE A 504 -13.64 -11.73 -13.48
CA ILE A 504 -13.57 -12.57 -14.67
C ILE A 504 -14.35 -13.84 -14.37
N MET A 505 -15.44 -14.03 -15.12
CA MET A 505 -16.39 -15.11 -14.90
C MET A 505 -16.58 -15.91 -16.19
N PRO A 506 -16.06 -17.14 -16.28
CA PRO A 506 -16.28 -18.01 -17.44
C PRO A 506 -17.77 -18.28 -17.66
N LYS A 507 -18.16 -18.43 -18.93
CA LYS A 507 -19.55 -18.64 -19.35
C LYS A 507 -20.26 -19.77 -18.58
N SER A 508 -19.57 -20.88 -18.31
CA SER A 508 -20.15 -22.01 -17.56
C SER A 508 -20.61 -21.63 -16.15
N ILE A 509 -19.91 -20.70 -15.49
CA ILE A 509 -20.31 -20.22 -14.16
C ILE A 509 -21.50 -19.26 -14.28
N GLN A 510 -21.50 -18.40 -15.30
CA GLN A 510 -22.62 -17.51 -15.58
C GLN A 510 -23.91 -18.30 -15.83
N ASP A 511 -23.82 -19.37 -16.62
CA ASP A 511 -24.95 -20.26 -16.92
C ASP A 511 -25.46 -20.95 -15.63
N ASN A 512 -24.56 -21.38 -14.74
CA ASN A 512 -24.90 -22.01 -13.46
C ASN A 512 -25.54 -21.04 -12.46
N LEU A 513 -25.06 -19.80 -12.38
CA LEU A 513 -25.61 -18.77 -11.50
C LEU A 513 -26.93 -18.19 -12.03
N GLY A 514 -27.16 -18.30 -13.34
CA GLY A 514 -28.41 -17.93 -13.99
C GLY A 514 -28.52 -16.46 -14.38
N VAL A 515 -29.41 -16.20 -15.33
CA VAL A 515 -29.56 -14.90 -16.01
C VAL A 515 -29.91 -13.76 -15.04
N THR A 516 -30.68 -14.04 -13.99
CA THR A 516 -31.06 -13.01 -13.00
C THR A 516 -29.83 -12.49 -12.25
N VAL A 517 -28.97 -13.38 -11.76
CA VAL A 517 -27.73 -12.98 -11.06
C VAL A 517 -26.79 -12.24 -12.01
N MET A 518 -26.68 -12.67 -13.26
CA MET A 518 -25.84 -11.98 -14.25
C MET A 518 -26.34 -10.57 -14.56
N LYS A 519 -27.65 -10.37 -14.66
CA LYS A 519 -28.25 -9.02 -14.80
C LYS A 519 -27.97 -8.16 -13.57
N THR A 520 -28.09 -8.72 -12.38
CA THR A 520 -27.78 -8.02 -11.12
C THR A 520 -26.31 -7.61 -11.05
N LEU A 521 -25.38 -8.52 -11.36
CA LEU A 521 -23.95 -8.21 -11.43
C LEU A 521 -23.67 -7.08 -12.42
N LYS A 522 -24.28 -7.15 -13.61
CA LYS A 522 -24.12 -6.12 -14.64
C LYS A 522 -24.64 -4.76 -14.18
N TYR A 523 -25.78 -4.73 -13.50
CA TYR A 523 -26.35 -3.53 -12.91
C TYR A 523 -25.41 -2.95 -11.82
N ASN A 524 -24.85 -3.82 -10.97
CA ASN A 524 -23.95 -3.41 -9.89
C ASN A 524 -22.60 -2.84 -10.35
N GLU A 525 -22.20 -2.97 -11.62
CA GLU A 525 -21.00 -2.32 -12.17
C GLU A 525 -20.99 -0.80 -11.95
N ARG A 526 -22.18 -0.19 -11.91
CA ARG A 526 -22.39 1.26 -11.73
C ARG A 526 -22.80 1.64 -10.30
N SER A 527 -22.96 0.67 -9.40
CA SER A 527 -23.29 0.92 -8.00
C SER A 527 -22.05 1.28 -7.19
N LEU A 528 -22.21 2.16 -6.18
CA LEU A 528 -21.17 2.40 -5.18
C LEU A 528 -21.02 1.17 -4.28
N ILE A 529 -19.83 0.59 -4.22
CA ILE A 529 -19.55 -0.63 -3.46
C ILE A 529 -18.30 -0.49 -2.59
N SER A 530 -18.14 -1.41 -1.65
CA SER A 530 -16.89 -1.62 -0.91
C SER A 530 -16.51 -3.10 -0.87
N LEU A 531 -15.36 -3.43 -0.30
CA LEU A 531 -14.94 -4.83 -0.11
C LEU A 531 -15.87 -5.62 0.83
N ILE A 532 -16.76 -4.96 1.57
CA ILE A 532 -17.85 -5.62 2.32
C ILE A 532 -18.86 -6.28 1.36
N ASP A 533 -19.16 -5.67 0.21
CA ASP A 533 -20.06 -6.27 -0.77
C ASP A 533 -19.39 -7.49 -1.45
N VAL A 534 -18.05 -7.46 -1.61
CA VAL A 534 -17.25 -8.59 -2.11
C VAL A 534 -17.25 -9.74 -1.09
N HIS A 535 -17.07 -9.43 0.20
CA HIS A 535 -17.16 -10.41 1.29
C HIS A 535 -18.48 -11.18 1.25
N ASN A 536 -19.60 -10.46 1.18
CA ASN A 536 -20.92 -11.07 1.16
C ASN A 536 -21.18 -11.88 -0.12
N MET A 537 -20.65 -11.46 -1.27
CA MET A 537 -20.66 -12.28 -2.49
C MET A 537 -19.91 -13.60 -2.26
N LEU A 538 -18.70 -13.55 -1.70
CA LEU A 538 -17.87 -14.73 -1.47
C LEU A 538 -18.54 -15.75 -0.53
N LEU A 539 -19.27 -15.29 0.49
CA LEU A 539 -20.04 -16.21 1.35
C LEU A 539 -21.26 -16.78 0.61
N GLN A 540 -21.98 -15.95 -0.15
CA GLN A 540 -23.16 -16.37 -0.89
C GLN A 540 -22.83 -17.47 -1.93
N LEU A 541 -21.66 -17.39 -2.57
CA LEU A 541 -21.20 -18.39 -3.54
C LEU A 541 -21.08 -19.81 -2.96
N ILE A 542 -20.93 -19.94 -1.64
CA ILE A 542 -20.87 -21.23 -0.94
C ILE A 542 -22.11 -21.52 -0.07
N GLY A 543 -23.19 -20.75 -0.28
CA GLY A 543 -24.45 -20.89 0.47
C GLY A 543 -24.34 -20.49 1.93
N MET A 544 -23.46 -19.53 2.24
CA MET A 544 -23.26 -18.98 3.58
C MET A 544 -23.71 -17.53 3.61
N GLU A 545 -24.11 -17.06 4.80
CA GLU A 545 -24.44 -15.66 5.05
C GLU A 545 -23.42 -15.04 6.01
N GLY A 546 -23.08 -13.77 5.76
CA GLY A 546 -22.19 -12.99 6.63
C GLY A 546 -22.79 -12.78 8.02
N LYS A 547 -21.95 -12.88 9.04
CA LYS A 547 -22.32 -12.55 10.42
C LYS A 547 -21.48 -11.38 10.90
N VAL A 548 -22.10 -10.21 10.99
CA VAL A 548 -21.45 -9.02 11.54
C VAL A 548 -21.79 -8.89 13.03
N PRO A 549 -20.83 -8.50 13.89
CA PRO A 549 -21.07 -8.40 15.33
C PRO A 549 -22.16 -7.39 15.72
N GLU A 550 -22.31 -6.32 14.94
CA GLU A 550 -23.20 -5.20 15.24
C GLU A 550 -24.37 -5.14 14.26
N THR A 551 -25.61 -5.22 14.77
CA THR A 551 -26.83 -5.22 13.95
C THR A 551 -27.06 -3.89 13.25
N THR A 552 -26.77 -2.77 13.91
CA THR A 552 -26.86 -1.42 13.34
C THR A 552 -25.85 -1.22 12.21
N PHE A 553 -24.62 -1.74 12.37
CA PHE A 553 -23.64 -1.76 11.28
C PHE A 553 -24.16 -2.57 10.10
N ALA A 554 -24.65 -3.79 10.35
CA ALA A 554 -25.16 -4.66 9.30
C ALA A 554 -26.29 -4.00 8.50
N GLN A 555 -27.29 -3.44 9.19
CA GLN A 555 -28.42 -2.74 8.57
C GLN A 555 -28.00 -1.56 7.69
N LYS A 556 -26.90 -0.88 8.04
CA LYS A 556 -26.45 0.32 7.34
C LYS A 556 -25.47 0.02 6.20
N TYR A 557 -24.50 -0.86 6.43
CA TYR A 557 -23.31 -0.99 5.57
C TYR A 557 -23.23 -2.32 4.81
N THR A 558 -24.15 -3.25 5.05
CA THR A 558 -24.09 -4.58 4.41
C THR A 558 -25.24 -4.81 3.45
N THR A 559 -24.94 -5.48 2.34
CA THR A 559 -25.93 -5.98 1.39
C THR A 559 -25.93 -7.51 1.47
N PRO A 560 -27.00 -8.16 1.95
CA PRO A 560 -27.11 -9.62 1.92
C PRO A 560 -26.92 -10.16 0.49
N GLY A 561 -26.04 -11.15 0.31
CA GLY A 561 -25.65 -11.69 -1.00
C GLY A 561 -24.63 -10.83 -1.79
N GLY A 562 -24.30 -9.63 -1.29
CA GLY A 562 -23.26 -8.76 -1.85
C GLY A 562 -23.49 -8.41 -3.30
N LEU A 563 -22.45 -8.53 -4.12
CA LEU A 563 -22.51 -8.25 -5.56
C LEU A 563 -23.49 -9.14 -6.35
N LEU A 564 -23.93 -10.29 -5.81
CA LEU A 564 -24.93 -11.16 -6.44
C LEU A 564 -26.38 -10.69 -6.20
N SER A 565 -26.56 -9.69 -5.33
CA SER A 565 -27.83 -9.06 -4.99
C SER A 565 -27.86 -7.61 -5.46
N SER A 566 -29.05 -7.04 -5.66
CA SER A 566 -29.17 -5.65 -6.12
C SER A 566 -28.63 -4.68 -5.08
N ILE A 567 -27.62 -3.90 -5.45
CA ILE A 567 -27.12 -2.79 -4.61
C ILE A 567 -27.92 -1.55 -4.95
N SER A 568 -28.32 -0.76 -3.94
CA SER A 568 -29.14 0.42 -4.17
C SER A 568 -28.41 1.45 -5.05
N ALA A 569 -29.03 1.89 -6.14
CA ALA A 569 -28.50 3.00 -6.95
C ALA A 569 -28.46 4.32 -6.16
N ARG A 570 -29.23 4.41 -5.05
CA ARG A 570 -29.25 5.59 -4.19
C ARG A 570 -28.11 5.63 -3.18
N ARG A 571 -27.28 4.58 -3.12
CA ARG A 571 -26.17 4.47 -2.18
C ARG A 571 -25.19 5.64 -2.34
N THR A 572 -24.80 6.24 -1.22
CA THR A 572 -23.84 7.33 -1.14
C THR A 572 -22.67 6.96 -0.23
N CYS A 573 -21.67 7.82 -0.10
CA CYS A 573 -20.56 7.61 0.82
C CYS A 573 -20.98 7.59 2.31
N GLU A 574 -22.20 8.02 2.66
CA GLU A 574 -22.75 7.83 4.02
C GLU A 574 -23.14 6.38 4.32
N ASP A 575 -23.36 5.59 3.27
CA ASP A 575 -23.70 4.17 3.31
C ASP A 575 -22.47 3.26 3.18
N ILE A 576 -21.26 3.85 3.27
CA ILE A 576 -19.98 3.14 3.33
C ILE A 576 -19.31 3.49 4.67
N PRO A 577 -18.70 2.52 5.39
CA PRO A 577 -18.06 2.80 6.68
C PRO A 577 -16.68 3.45 6.50
N LEU A 578 -16.67 4.73 6.11
CA LEU A 578 -15.45 5.50 5.83
C LEU A 578 -14.66 5.85 7.10
N LEU A 579 -13.50 5.22 7.29
CA LEU A 579 -12.60 5.48 8.41
C LEU A 579 -11.76 6.73 8.15
N GLN A 580 -11.99 7.81 8.90
CA GLN A 580 -11.31 9.09 8.70
C GLN A 580 -9.77 8.94 8.80
N PRO A 581 -8.97 9.68 7.99
CA PRO A 581 -9.33 10.83 7.13
C PRO A 581 -9.71 10.48 5.67
N ASN A 582 -10.50 9.42 5.44
CA ASN A 582 -10.96 8.99 4.11
C ASN A 582 -11.63 10.09 3.27
N LEU A 583 -11.46 10.10 1.94
CA LEU A 583 -12.19 10.94 0.99
C LEU A 583 -13.20 10.14 0.15
N CYS A 584 -14.36 10.72 -0.11
CA CYS A 584 -15.37 10.11 -0.97
C CYS A 584 -15.01 10.24 -2.46
N ILE A 585 -15.21 9.16 -3.22
CA ILE A 585 -14.98 9.15 -4.68
C ILE A 585 -16.16 9.68 -5.50
N CYS A 586 -17.31 9.91 -4.87
CA CYS A 586 -18.52 10.41 -5.53
C CYS A 586 -18.48 11.93 -5.67
N LYS A 587 -18.78 12.39 -6.89
CA LYS A 587 -18.96 13.80 -7.20
C LYS A 587 -19.97 14.46 -6.27
N ASP A 588 -19.72 15.72 -5.91
CA ASP A 588 -20.58 16.59 -5.12
C ASP A 588 -20.85 16.11 -3.67
N PHE A 589 -20.22 15.02 -3.22
CA PHE A 589 -20.31 14.59 -1.82
C PHE A 589 -19.51 15.50 -0.88
N GLU A 590 -18.31 15.89 -1.31
CA GLU A 590 -17.46 16.84 -0.60
C GLU A 590 -17.38 18.13 -1.39
N THR A 591 -17.59 19.26 -0.72
CA THR A 591 -17.51 20.57 -1.36
C THR A 591 -16.10 21.11 -1.21
N VAL A 592 -15.42 21.33 -2.35
CA VAL A 592 -14.12 22.02 -2.34
C VAL A 592 -14.35 23.51 -2.14
N VAL A 593 -13.77 24.06 -1.08
CA VAL A 593 -13.95 25.47 -0.71
C VAL A 593 -12.65 26.25 -0.79
N LYS A 594 -12.76 27.58 -0.91
CA LYS A 594 -11.59 28.46 -0.83
C LYS A 594 -11.07 28.52 0.60
N VAL A 595 -9.75 28.45 0.75
CA VAL A 595 -9.08 28.61 2.04
C VAL A 595 -9.44 29.98 2.63
N SER A 596 -9.79 30.00 3.92
CA SER A 596 -10.19 31.18 4.67
C SER A 596 -9.34 31.29 5.94
N GLU A 597 -9.40 32.42 6.65
CA GLU A 597 -8.71 32.56 7.95
C GLU A 597 -9.21 31.52 8.97
N PHE A 598 -10.49 31.15 8.93
CA PHE A 598 -11.03 30.10 9.79
C PHE A 598 -10.34 28.75 9.51
N HIS A 599 -10.13 28.40 8.25
CA HIS A 599 -9.41 27.18 7.87
C HIS A 599 -7.97 27.15 8.40
N LYS A 600 -7.28 28.31 8.46
CA LYS A 600 -5.95 28.40 9.08
C LYS A 600 -6.00 28.11 10.58
N VAL A 601 -7.02 28.61 11.28
CA VAL A 601 -7.27 28.29 12.69
C VAL A 601 -7.54 26.79 12.88
N LEU A 602 -8.30 26.15 11.99
CA LEU A 602 -8.53 24.69 12.04
C LEU A 602 -7.20 23.92 11.86
N ALA A 603 -6.35 24.35 10.93
CA ALA A 603 -5.04 23.75 10.70
C ALA A 603 -4.13 23.92 11.92
N ASP A 604 -4.03 25.12 12.48
CA ASP A 604 -3.28 25.40 13.70
C ASP A 604 -3.79 24.57 14.89
N PHE A 605 -5.12 24.42 15.02
CA PHE A 605 -5.73 23.58 16.05
C PHE A 605 -5.35 22.11 15.90
N GLY A 606 -5.50 21.54 14.70
CA GLY A 606 -5.14 20.15 14.42
C GLY A 606 -3.65 19.89 14.63
N ILE A 607 -2.78 20.71 14.04
CA ILE A 607 -1.32 20.62 14.24
C ILE A 607 -0.95 20.82 15.72
N GLY A 608 -1.66 21.69 16.43
CA GLY A 608 -1.51 21.91 17.88
C GLY A 608 -1.81 20.65 18.70
N ILE A 609 -2.87 19.91 18.37
CA ILE A 609 -3.17 18.62 19.00
C ILE A 609 -2.06 17.61 18.73
N MET A 610 -1.56 17.53 17.49
CA MET A 610 -0.42 16.65 17.17
C MET A 610 0.81 17.02 17.99
N ASN A 611 1.16 18.30 18.07
CA ASN A 611 2.25 18.79 18.91
C ASN A 611 2.08 18.41 20.39
N ASN A 612 0.85 18.47 20.92
CA ASN A 612 0.57 18.01 22.28
C ASN A 612 0.76 16.50 22.42
N MET A 613 0.34 15.69 21.44
CA MET A 613 0.57 14.24 21.46
C MET A 613 2.06 13.90 21.44
N ILE A 614 2.85 14.55 20.57
CA ILE A 614 4.31 14.43 20.51
C ILE A 614 4.91 14.71 21.90
N LEU A 615 4.52 15.84 22.49
CA LEU A 615 4.99 16.27 23.81
C LEU A 615 4.63 15.26 24.92
N GLN A 616 3.40 14.74 24.93
CA GLN A 616 2.95 13.80 25.95
C GLN A 616 3.67 12.46 25.86
N GLN A 617 3.92 11.95 24.65
CA GLN A 617 4.67 10.72 24.49
C GLN A 617 6.12 10.87 24.96
N HIS A 618 6.78 12.00 24.65
CA HIS A 618 8.14 12.26 25.13
C HIS A 618 8.19 12.37 26.66
N LYS A 619 7.20 13.01 27.28
CA LYS A 619 7.04 13.05 28.75
C LYS A 619 6.85 11.66 29.35
N LYS A 620 6.00 10.82 28.77
CA LYS A 620 5.79 9.42 29.20
C LYS A 620 7.08 8.59 29.11
N GLY A 621 7.95 8.90 28.15
CA GLY A 621 9.29 8.30 28.02
C GLY A 621 10.36 8.86 28.98
N GLY A 622 9.98 9.72 29.93
CA GLY A 622 10.92 10.35 30.89
C GLY A 622 11.68 11.56 30.35
N GLY A 623 11.34 12.04 29.15
CA GLY A 623 11.96 13.20 28.52
C GLY A 623 11.31 14.54 28.88
N VAL A 624 12.05 15.64 28.70
CA VAL A 624 11.57 17.02 28.91
C VAL A 624 11.38 17.73 27.57
N GLY A 625 10.32 18.54 27.45
CA GLY A 625 10.01 19.27 26.22
C GLY A 625 9.79 18.33 25.03
N PHE A 626 10.14 18.79 23.82
CA PHE A 626 10.06 18.01 22.57
C PHE A 626 11.31 17.16 22.29
N GLY A 627 12.25 17.04 23.24
CA GLY A 627 13.51 16.33 23.02
C GLY A 627 14.32 16.93 21.86
N ASN A 628 14.71 16.08 20.90
CA ASN A 628 15.41 16.49 19.67
C ASN A 628 14.47 16.92 18.52
N CYS A 629 13.16 17.00 18.79
CA CYS A 629 12.14 17.31 17.81
C CYS A 629 11.71 18.79 17.99
N LYS A 630 11.20 19.42 16.93
CA LYS A 630 10.64 20.78 16.96
C LYS A 630 9.12 20.71 16.81
N PRO A 631 8.36 21.65 17.39
CA PRO A 631 6.93 21.74 17.13
C PRO A 631 6.67 21.93 15.63
N LEU A 632 5.73 21.15 15.11
CA LEU A 632 5.22 21.29 13.75
C LEU A 632 4.53 22.64 13.59
N LYS A 633 4.72 23.27 12.43
CA LYS A 633 4.07 24.54 12.07
C LYS A 633 3.46 24.44 10.68
N PRO A 634 2.16 24.74 10.52
CA PRO A 634 1.57 24.81 9.20
C PRO A 634 2.25 25.93 8.39
N TYR A 635 2.57 25.62 7.14
CA TYR A 635 3.12 26.54 6.16
C TYR A 635 2.03 27.08 5.25
N GLU A 636 1.25 26.19 4.64
CA GLU A 636 0.11 26.54 3.79
C GLU A 636 -0.96 25.44 3.83
N ILE A 637 -2.16 25.77 3.38
CA ILE A 637 -3.23 24.80 3.17
C ILE A 637 -3.43 24.68 1.66
N ARG A 638 -3.16 23.50 1.10
CA ARG A 638 -3.28 23.25 -0.35
C ARG A 638 -4.74 23.14 -0.77
N LYS A 639 -5.55 22.44 0.02
CA LYS A 639 -6.94 22.14 -0.31
C LYS A 639 -7.78 21.96 0.95
N VAL A 640 -9.06 22.35 0.85
CA VAL A 640 -10.06 22.17 1.91
C VAL A 640 -11.31 21.56 1.29
N HIS A 641 -11.80 20.52 1.94
CA HIS A 641 -13.08 19.87 1.66
C HIS A 641 -14.02 20.07 2.85
N GLU A 642 -15.24 20.51 2.59
CA GLU A 642 -16.31 20.65 3.56
C GLU A 642 -17.41 19.61 3.33
N VAL A 643 -17.89 19.02 4.43
CA VAL A 643 -19.01 18.08 4.44
C VAL A 643 -19.97 18.48 5.58
N HIS A 644 -21.22 18.74 5.25
CA HIS A 644 -22.27 18.99 6.24
C HIS A 644 -22.82 17.66 6.76
N VAL A 645 -22.31 17.20 7.91
CA VAL A 645 -22.73 15.93 8.53
C VAL A 645 -24.11 16.05 9.17
N SER A 646 -24.44 17.23 9.70
CA SER A 646 -25.79 17.58 10.13
C SER A 646 -25.99 19.10 10.06
N VAL A 647 -27.19 19.58 10.40
CA VAL A 647 -27.51 21.02 10.48
C VAL A 647 -26.53 21.78 11.39
N TYR A 648 -25.94 21.12 12.38
CA TYR A 648 -25.06 21.75 13.37
C TYR A 648 -23.62 21.25 13.33
N LEU A 649 -23.28 20.31 12.45
CA LEU A 649 -21.96 19.66 12.42
C LEU A 649 -21.38 19.74 11.02
N ILE A 650 -20.26 20.44 10.90
CA ILE A 650 -19.50 20.55 9.65
C ILE A 650 -18.17 19.83 9.85
N ARG A 651 -17.81 18.95 8.92
CA ARG A 651 -16.53 18.28 8.86
C ARG A 651 -15.66 18.94 7.80
N TYR A 652 -14.48 19.37 8.20
CA TYR A 652 -13.44 19.95 7.37
C TYR A 652 -12.31 18.94 7.20
N LYS A 653 -11.89 18.72 5.95
CA LYS A 653 -10.70 17.93 5.62
C LYS A 653 -9.68 18.84 4.95
N LEU A 654 -8.49 18.94 5.52
CA LEU A 654 -7.48 19.91 5.15
C LEU A 654 -6.19 19.22 4.74
N ASP A 655 -5.68 19.58 3.57
CA ASP A 655 -4.32 19.24 3.11
C ASP A 655 -3.35 20.32 3.61
N VAL A 656 -2.77 20.10 4.78
CA VAL A 656 -1.91 21.07 5.45
C VAL A 656 -0.44 20.78 5.16
N VAL A 657 0.24 21.70 4.50
CA VAL A 657 1.69 21.61 4.29
C VAL A 657 2.39 22.08 5.54
N VAL A 658 3.39 21.33 5.99
CA VAL A 658 4.19 21.60 7.19
C VAL A 658 5.66 21.69 6.79
N HIS A 659 6.39 22.60 7.41
CA HIS A 659 7.84 22.71 7.20
C HIS A 659 8.59 21.51 7.81
N GLY A 660 9.45 20.87 7.02
CA GLY A 660 10.42 19.87 7.44
C GLY A 660 11.68 20.48 8.08
N PHE A 661 12.61 19.62 8.50
CA PHE A 661 13.70 19.98 9.43
C PHE A 661 15.05 20.37 8.81
N LYS A 662 15.27 20.22 7.49
CA LYS A 662 16.58 20.50 6.88
C LYS A 662 16.73 21.97 6.46
N ASP A 663 17.79 22.62 6.94
CA ASP A 663 18.26 23.96 6.51
C ASP A 663 18.82 23.98 5.07
N VAL A 664 18.68 22.90 4.32
CA VAL A 664 19.03 22.82 2.90
C VAL A 664 17.73 22.60 2.12
N ARG A 665 17.31 23.64 1.38
CA ARG A 665 16.20 23.76 0.42
C ARG A 665 15.09 22.67 0.51
N GLU A 666 13.93 23.09 1.02
CA GLU A 666 12.59 22.61 0.61
C GLU A 666 12.09 21.21 1.07
N ASP A 667 12.48 20.69 2.24
CA ASP A 667 11.71 19.58 2.83
C ASP A 667 10.35 20.11 3.33
N LYS A 668 9.28 19.92 2.56
CA LYS A 668 7.87 20.20 2.93
C LYS A 668 7.10 18.87 2.97
N GLU A 669 6.27 18.69 4.00
CA GLU A 669 5.43 17.51 4.18
C GLU A 669 3.95 17.89 4.14
N ILE A 670 3.08 16.95 3.76
CA ILE A 670 1.64 17.18 3.71
C ILE A 670 0.95 16.34 4.78
N PHE A 671 0.12 16.98 5.59
CA PHE A 671 -0.68 16.38 6.64
C PHE A 671 -2.19 16.48 6.31
N PHE A 672 -2.90 15.35 6.34
CA PHE A 672 -4.34 15.21 6.12
C PHE A 672 -5.13 15.32 7.42
N LEU A 673 -5.59 16.53 7.74
CA LEU A 673 -6.33 16.78 8.98
C LEU A 673 -7.82 16.64 8.74
N THR A 674 -8.53 15.94 9.64
CA THR A 674 -10.00 15.98 9.70
C THR A 674 -10.44 16.63 11.01
N VAL A 675 -11.15 17.75 10.89
CA VAL A 675 -11.66 18.52 12.02
C VAL A 675 -13.16 18.67 11.88
N GLU A 676 -13.90 18.35 12.92
CA GLU A 676 -15.32 18.61 13.05
C GLU A 676 -15.55 19.87 13.88
N SER A 677 -16.44 20.73 13.42
CA SER A 677 -16.90 21.90 14.16
C SER A 677 -18.40 21.79 14.36
N ASP A 678 -18.82 21.91 15.63
CA ASP A 678 -20.20 22.22 15.98
C ASP A 678 -20.32 23.70 16.38
N SER A 679 -21.56 24.17 16.57
CA SER A 679 -21.89 25.57 16.91
C SER A 679 -21.12 26.19 18.08
N ASN A 680 -20.41 25.42 18.93
CA ASN A 680 -19.58 25.94 20.02
C ASN A 680 -18.27 25.17 20.31
N LYS A 681 -17.97 24.08 19.58
CA LYS A 681 -16.82 23.22 19.85
C LYS A 681 -16.15 22.75 18.57
N MET A 682 -14.84 22.60 18.65
CA MET A 682 -14.02 21.97 17.62
C MET A 682 -13.47 20.65 18.15
N HIS A 683 -13.62 19.60 17.35
CA HIS A 683 -13.17 18.26 17.64
C HIS A 683 -12.25 17.81 16.51
N CYS A 684 -11.01 17.45 16.82
CA CYS A 684 -10.17 16.80 15.80
C CYS A 684 -10.49 15.32 15.77
N VAL A 685 -10.89 14.84 14.59
CA VAL A 685 -11.40 13.48 14.38
C VAL A 685 -10.27 12.53 14.02
N SER A 686 -9.33 12.98 13.20
CA SER A 686 -8.19 12.17 12.77
C SER A 686 -7.04 12.99 12.22
N PHE A 687 -5.85 12.40 12.31
CA PHE A 687 -4.58 12.88 11.74
C PHE A 687 -4.05 11.84 10.75
N PRO A 688 -3.20 12.24 9.80
CA PRO A 688 -2.43 11.25 9.07
C PRO A 688 -1.42 10.67 10.06
N LEU A 689 -1.61 9.44 10.51
CA LEU A 689 -0.52 8.70 11.16
C LEU A 689 0.52 8.20 10.12
N SER A 690 0.50 8.77 8.90
CA SER A 690 1.39 8.49 7.79
C SER A 690 2.44 9.58 7.55
N ALA A 691 2.76 10.41 8.54
CA ALA A 691 3.90 11.33 8.46
C ALA A 691 5.23 10.55 8.55
N SER A 692 5.50 9.77 7.51
CA SER A 692 6.83 9.26 7.17
C SER A 692 7.52 10.33 6.35
N ALA A 693 8.35 11.12 6.98
CA ALA A 693 9.37 11.86 6.27
C ALA A 693 10.73 11.68 6.91
N CYS A 694 11.66 11.28 6.04
CA CYS A 694 13.09 11.26 6.23
C CYS A 694 13.61 10.31 7.32
N THR A 695 13.70 9.02 6.97
CA THR A 695 14.89 8.23 7.31
C THR A 695 16.12 8.96 6.78
N ALA A 696 16.83 9.68 7.64
CA ALA A 696 18.21 10.03 7.37
C ALA A 696 19.04 8.76 7.54
N SER A 697 19.66 8.30 6.45
CA SER A 697 20.74 7.32 6.50
C SER A 697 21.82 7.80 7.47
N THR A 698 21.88 7.21 8.66
CA THR A 698 23.10 7.22 9.47
C THR A 698 23.30 5.84 10.07
N GLN A 699 24.26 5.14 9.47
CA GLN A 699 25.00 4.03 10.06
C GLN A 699 25.33 4.33 11.53
N SER A 700 24.90 3.47 12.45
CA SER A 700 25.74 2.90 13.51
C SER A 700 24.88 2.00 14.39
N ALA A 701 25.25 0.73 14.47
CA ALA A 701 24.76 -0.20 15.47
C ALA A 701 25.03 0.32 16.89
N GLU A 702 23.99 0.47 17.71
CA GLU A 702 23.92 -0.01 19.09
C GLU A 702 22.56 0.39 19.73
N THR A 703 21.93 -0.61 20.33
CA THR A 703 20.74 -0.60 21.18
C THR A 703 20.36 0.72 21.87
N LYS A 704 19.15 1.21 21.60
CA LYS A 704 18.18 1.71 22.61
C LYS A 704 16.78 1.91 21.99
N THR A 705 15.80 1.29 22.63
CA THR A 705 14.35 1.38 22.40
C THR A 705 13.88 2.84 22.48
N LEU A 706 13.46 3.41 21.36
CA LEU A 706 12.69 4.66 21.30
C LEU A 706 11.69 4.56 20.14
N ASN A 707 10.42 4.74 20.49
CA ASN A 707 9.25 4.69 19.62
C ASN A 707 9.46 5.45 18.31
N ARG A 708 9.33 4.73 17.18
CA ARG A 708 9.62 5.16 15.81
C ARG A 708 8.47 5.93 15.14
N ASN A 709 7.97 6.99 15.77
CA ASN A 709 6.92 7.83 15.19
C ASN A 709 7.25 9.33 15.27
N TYR A 710 8.45 9.77 14.83
CA TYR A 710 8.75 11.21 14.81
C TYR A 710 9.78 11.64 13.76
N VAL A 711 9.58 12.86 13.26
CA VAL A 711 10.61 13.67 12.62
C VAL A 711 11.45 14.34 13.73
N CYS A 712 12.66 13.82 13.98
CA CYS A 712 13.59 14.37 14.97
C CYS A 712 14.99 14.50 14.36
N VAL A 713 15.73 15.51 14.82
CA VAL A 713 17.12 15.73 14.37
C VAL A 713 18.03 14.68 15.02
N THR A 714 18.77 13.92 14.22
CA THR A 714 19.91 13.13 14.72
C THR A 714 21.09 14.07 14.98
N PRO A 715 21.71 14.05 16.18
CA PRO A 715 22.92 14.84 16.40
C PRO A 715 24.05 14.27 15.55
N ARG A 716 24.80 15.13 14.85
CA ARG A 716 26.14 14.74 14.37
C ARG A 716 26.98 14.39 15.61
N LEU A 717 27.38 13.13 15.73
CA LEU A 717 28.48 12.73 16.61
C LEU A 717 29.73 13.48 16.15
N ARG A 718 30.04 14.61 16.82
CA ARG A 718 31.40 15.16 16.79
C ARG A 718 32.26 14.17 17.55
N SER A 719 33.16 13.47 16.85
CA SER A 719 34.23 12.73 17.50
C SER A 719 35.01 13.71 18.39
N ARG A 720 34.93 13.52 19.71
CA ARG A 720 35.93 14.09 20.60
C ARG A 720 37.20 13.27 20.35
N ARG A 721 38.22 13.91 19.75
CA ARG A 721 39.60 13.44 19.88
C ARG A 721 39.90 13.35 21.37
N VAL A 722 40.14 12.13 21.84
CA VAL A 722 40.86 11.93 23.10
C VAL A 722 42.33 12.11 22.72
N ASP A 723 42.89 13.27 23.06
CA ASP A 723 44.33 13.48 23.04
C ASP A 723 44.94 12.60 24.14
N SER A 724 45.77 11.66 23.71
CA SER A 724 46.67 10.90 24.55
C SER A 724 47.92 11.73 24.83
N SER A 725 48.06 12.23 26.06
CA SER A 725 49.34 12.67 26.64
C SER A 725 49.27 12.41 28.16
N VAL A 726 49.74 11.25 28.64
CA VAL A 726 51.06 10.98 29.29
C VAL A 726 51.10 11.45 30.76
N PRO A 727 51.75 10.74 31.71
CA PRO A 727 52.47 9.46 31.62
C PRO A 727 51.74 8.26 32.25
#